data_AF-W0E9I5-F1
#
_entry.id   AF-W0E9I5-F1
#
_cell.length_a   1.000
_cell.length_b   1.000
_cell.length_c   1.000
_cell.angle_alpha   90.00
_cell.angle_beta   90.00
_cell.angle_gamma   90.00
#
_symmetry.space_group_name_H-M   'P 1'
#
loop_
_entity.id
_entity.type
_entity.pdbx_description
1 polymer ?
#
loop_
_entity_poly.entity_id
_entity_poly.type
_entity_poly.pdbx_seq_one_letter_code
_entity_poly.pdbx_strand_id
1 'polypeptide(L)'
;MLDSNNIDRMRIGLASPEMIRAWSHGEVKKPETINYRTLKPEREGLFCEKIFGPTRDWECHCGKYKRVRYKGIVCDRCGVEVTRSKVRRERMGHIELAAPVSHIWYFKGIPSRMGLLLDMSPRSLEKVLYFVSYIVTDAGDTSLIKKQLLTETEYREYRDKYGNRFQAAMGAEAIKVLLEEMDLDKLYDELRTELKEVSGQRKIRAIRRLEVVEALKISGNRPEWMIMDVVPVIPPELRPMVQLDGGRFATSDLNDLYRRVINRNNRLKRLLDLGAPDIIVRNEKRMLQEAVDALIDNGRRGRPVTGPGNRPLKSLSDMLKGKQGRFRQNLLGKRVDYSGRSVIVVGPNLRMHQCGLPKEMAIELFKPFVMKKLVNEGYAHNIKSAKRMVERVRPEVWDVLEEVITEHPVLLNRAPTLHRLGIQAFEPILVEGRALQIHPLVCTAYNADFDGDQMAVHVPLSSEAQAEARILMLSSHNILNPKDGRPVASPTQDMVLGSYYLTMDRPGAQGEGKIFKDMDEAVLAYDAKELNLQAEIKVRQEDGTLLETTVGRLIFNSVIPPEVGYINEVQGKKQLNNIVAKSYRLCGYQATADLLDGIKSLGFKYSTKAGMTVGLADITVPKEKRELLAAADDRVAKTEQQYRRGLITDEERYGKVIEIWTKATDDVTQALMNTLDHFNPIYMMATSGARGNIQQLRQLAGMRGLMADPSGRTIELPIKANFREGLTVLEYFISSHGARKGLADTALRTADSGYLTRRLVDVSQDVIVREDDCGTTQGILVEDIKDGPEVIEKLEERLVGRFVLEDVKDPKTGEILATTENEITEEQAKAIAGVYDQLKIRSVLTCKSRHGVCKRCYGRNLATGRPVEMGEAVGIIAAQSIGEPGTQLTMRTFHTGGVAGDDITQGLPRVEELFEARKPKGQAIISEVDGTVTVREVKGRREVEIVTESDEHVNYTIPYGSRLKVRDGVRVEAGDELTEGSVNPHDMLKVKGIRGVQVYLVGEVQRVYRLQGVDINDKHIEVMVRQMLRKVKIEEAGDTNLLPGALIDVFEFEEENAKAIASGGEPAVARPVLLGITKASLATDSFLSAASFQETTRVLTDAAIKGKVDPLLGLKENVIIGKLIPAGTGMSRYRNVKIIDSEEV
;
A
#
# COMPACT_ATOMS: atom_id res chain seq x y z
N MET A 1 -2.65 3.10 -37.46
CA MET A 1 -2.81 2.83 -36.02
C MET A 1 -1.73 3.63 -35.33
N LEU A 2 -2.09 4.55 -34.43
CA LEU A 2 -1.10 5.21 -33.57
C LEU A 2 -0.34 4.09 -32.84
N ASP A 3 0.97 4.05 -33.00
CA ASP A 3 1.82 3.11 -32.27
C ASP A 3 1.67 3.46 -30.78
N SER A 4 0.98 2.60 -30.02
CA SER A 4 0.62 2.85 -28.62
C SER A 4 1.83 3.06 -27.71
N ASN A 5 3.02 2.73 -28.21
CA ASN A 5 4.28 2.88 -27.53
C ASN A 5 4.72 4.36 -27.36
N ASN A 6 4.20 5.29 -28.18
CA ASN A 6 4.58 6.70 -28.19
C ASN A 6 3.45 7.66 -27.74
N ILE A 7 2.70 7.30 -26.70
CA ILE A 7 1.69 8.18 -26.10
C ILE A 7 2.29 8.87 -24.87
N ASP A 8 2.50 10.19 -24.92
CA ASP A 8 3.10 10.94 -23.81
C ASP A 8 2.06 11.61 -22.90
N ARG A 9 0.84 11.84 -23.39
CA ARG A 9 -0.23 12.49 -22.62
C ARG A 9 -1.59 11.88 -22.97
N MET A 10 -2.51 11.91 -22.01
CA MET A 10 -3.89 11.47 -22.20
C MET A 10 -4.88 12.55 -21.75
N ARG A 11 -5.81 12.94 -22.62
CA ARG A 11 -6.87 13.92 -22.29
C ARG A 11 -8.20 13.22 -22.08
N ILE A 12 -8.98 13.71 -21.11
CA ILE A 12 -10.38 13.34 -20.91
C ILE A 12 -11.26 14.59 -21.06
N GLY A 13 -12.44 14.45 -21.65
CA GLY A 13 -13.38 15.55 -21.90
C GLY A 13 -14.81 15.05 -22.09
N LEU A 14 -15.77 15.98 -22.21
CA LEU A 14 -17.13 15.64 -22.59
C LEU A 14 -17.19 15.28 -24.08
N ALA A 15 -18.02 14.30 -24.44
CA ALA A 15 -18.23 13.91 -25.83
C ALA A 15 -19.45 14.65 -26.39
N SER A 16 -19.27 15.43 -27.46
CA SER A 16 -20.39 16.05 -28.16
C SER A 16 -21.20 15.01 -28.93
N PRO A 17 -22.50 15.27 -29.23
CA PRO A 17 -23.31 14.38 -30.06
C PRO A 17 -22.68 14.09 -31.44
N GLU A 18 -22.03 15.09 -32.04
CA GLU A 18 -21.30 14.94 -33.30
C GLU A 18 -20.10 14.01 -33.18
N MET A 19 -19.34 14.12 -32.09
CA MET A 19 -18.20 13.24 -31.81
C MET A 19 -18.64 11.79 -31.60
N ILE A 20 -19.75 11.57 -30.90
CA ILE A 20 -20.34 10.24 -30.71
C ILE A 20 -20.75 9.63 -32.05
N ARG A 21 -21.35 10.42 -32.95
CA ARG A 21 -21.69 9.97 -34.31
C ARG A 21 -20.43 9.66 -35.14
N ALA A 22 -19.37 10.47 -35.00
CA ALA A 22 -18.10 10.26 -35.70
C ALA A 22 -17.38 8.96 -35.28
N TRP A 23 -17.50 8.53 -34.01
CA TRP A 23 -16.98 7.23 -33.56
C TRP A 23 -17.78 6.04 -34.08
N SER A 24 -19.05 6.27 -34.43
CA SER A 24 -19.96 5.20 -34.78
C SER A 24 -19.81 4.76 -36.23
N HIS A 25 -19.85 3.44 -36.44
CA HIS A 25 -19.87 2.83 -37.76
C HIS A 25 -21.30 2.49 -38.24
N GLY A 26 -22.33 2.85 -37.46
CA GLY A 26 -23.73 2.67 -37.82
C GLY A 26 -24.70 2.76 -36.64
N GLU A 27 -25.95 3.09 -36.96
CA GLU A 27 -27.06 3.20 -36.00
C GLU A 27 -27.66 1.83 -35.68
N VAL A 28 -27.87 1.53 -34.39
CA VAL A 28 -28.59 0.35 -33.92
C VAL A 28 -30.06 0.68 -33.74
N LYS A 29 -30.91 0.14 -34.62
CA LYS A 29 -32.37 0.40 -34.61
C LYS A 29 -33.17 -0.68 -33.89
N LYS A 30 -32.63 -1.90 -33.84
CA LYS A 30 -33.34 -3.11 -33.44
C LYS A 30 -32.78 -3.71 -32.14
N PRO A 31 -33.63 -4.10 -31.17
CA PRO A 31 -33.19 -4.70 -29.91
C PRO A 31 -32.69 -6.15 -30.07
N GLU A 32 -32.97 -6.80 -31.21
CA GLU A 32 -32.62 -8.19 -31.45
C GLU A 32 -31.08 -8.38 -31.47
N THR A 33 -30.64 -9.55 -31.01
CA THR A 33 -29.22 -9.87 -30.90
C THR A 33 -28.80 -10.85 -32.00
N ILE A 34 -29.15 -12.13 -31.86
CA ILE A 34 -28.95 -13.19 -32.83
C ILE A 34 -30.28 -13.86 -33.15
N ASN A 35 -30.38 -14.44 -34.34
CA ASN A 35 -31.52 -15.25 -34.71
C ASN A 35 -31.45 -16.61 -34.00
N TYR A 36 -32.49 -16.98 -33.27
CA TYR A 36 -32.50 -18.22 -32.48
C TYR A 36 -32.45 -19.51 -33.34
N ARG A 37 -32.86 -19.45 -34.62
CA ARG A 37 -32.83 -20.61 -35.53
C ARG A 37 -31.49 -20.76 -36.23
N THR A 38 -30.96 -19.66 -36.76
CA THR A 38 -29.73 -19.68 -37.57
C THR A 38 -28.47 -19.40 -36.76
N LEU A 39 -28.61 -18.94 -35.52
CA LEU A 39 -27.54 -18.47 -34.64
C LEU A 39 -26.67 -17.35 -35.24
N LYS A 40 -27.16 -16.71 -36.30
CA LYS A 40 -26.48 -15.60 -36.97
C LYS A 40 -26.90 -14.24 -36.39
N PRO A 41 -26.02 -13.22 -36.41
CA PRO A 41 -26.39 -11.88 -35.99
C PRO A 41 -27.52 -11.28 -36.82
N GLU A 42 -28.45 -10.60 -36.15
CA GLU A 42 -29.57 -9.93 -36.81
C GLU A 42 -29.16 -8.61 -37.49
N ARG A 43 -29.85 -8.26 -38.57
CA ARG A 43 -29.61 -7.01 -39.30
C ARG A 43 -30.11 -5.82 -38.49
N GLU A 44 -29.29 -4.78 -38.36
CA GLU A 44 -29.54 -3.57 -37.53
C GLU A 44 -29.70 -3.84 -36.02
N GLY A 45 -29.47 -5.08 -35.58
CA GLY A 45 -29.49 -5.48 -34.19
C GLY A 45 -28.19 -5.21 -33.44
N LEU A 46 -28.17 -5.54 -32.15
CA LEU A 46 -27.03 -5.31 -31.25
C LEU A 46 -25.75 -6.06 -31.64
N PHE A 47 -25.81 -7.06 -32.52
CA PHE A 47 -24.64 -7.82 -32.98
C PHE A 47 -24.37 -7.69 -34.48
N CYS A 48 -25.08 -6.76 -35.16
CA CYS A 48 -25.11 -6.63 -36.61
C CYS A 48 -23.71 -6.59 -37.26
N GLU A 49 -23.48 -7.46 -38.24
CA GLU A 49 -22.20 -7.53 -38.96
C GLU A 49 -21.93 -6.32 -39.86
N LYS A 50 -22.98 -5.63 -40.31
CA LYS A 50 -22.83 -4.39 -41.10
C LYS A 50 -22.21 -3.26 -40.28
N ILE A 51 -22.60 -3.14 -39.01
CA ILE A 51 -22.17 -2.07 -38.11
C ILE A 51 -20.81 -2.43 -37.50
N PHE A 52 -20.70 -3.61 -36.90
CA PHE A 52 -19.55 -3.99 -36.09
C PHE A 52 -18.45 -4.73 -36.87
N GLY A 53 -18.73 -5.21 -38.08
CA GLY A 53 -17.80 -6.02 -38.90
C GLY A 53 -18.13 -7.52 -38.91
N PRO A 54 -17.41 -8.33 -39.70
CA PRO A 54 -17.76 -9.74 -39.96
C PRO A 54 -17.44 -10.67 -38.77
N THR A 55 -18.25 -11.70 -38.55
CA THR A 55 -18.01 -12.70 -37.48
C THR A 55 -16.84 -13.65 -37.78
N ARG A 56 -16.53 -13.85 -39.06
CA ARG A 56 -15.44 -14.71 -39.53
C ARG A 56 -14.44 -13.89 -40.34
N ASP A 57 -13.17 -14.27 -40.26
CA ASP A 57 -12.11 -13.59 -41.00
C ASP A 57 -12.33 -13.71 -42.51
N TRP A 58 -12.32 -12.56 -43.20
CA TRP A 58 -12.39 -12.48 -44.66
C TRP A 58 -13.65 -13.12 -45.27
N GLU A 59 -14.76 -13.13 -44.54
CA GLU A 59 -16.05 -13.68 -45.00
C GLU A 59 -17.19 -12.70 -44.68
N CYS A 60 -18.00 -12.37 -45.69
CA CYS A 60 -19.21 -11.57 -45.50
C CYS A 60 -20.40 -12.43 -44.99
N HIS A 61 -21.40 -11.81 -44.37
CA HIS A 61 -22.57 -12.49 -43.79
C HIS A 61 -23.28 -13.51 -44.69
N CYS A 62 -23.47 -13.13 -45.96
CA CYS A 62 -24.18 -13.96 -46.95
C CYS A 62 -23.30 -15.02 -47.61
N GLY A 63 -21.98 -14.98 -47.37
CA GLY A 63 -21.02 -15.90 -47.95
C GLY A 63 -20.71 -15.69 -49.44
N LYS A 64 -21.18 -14.60 -50.08
CA LYS A 64 -20.87 -14.26 -51.48
C LYS A 64 -19.38 -13.99 -51.69
N TYR A 65 -18.81 -13.14 -50.85
CA TYR A 65 -17.37 -12.85 -50.82
C TYR A 65 -16.72 -13.61 -49.65
N LYS A 66 -15.75 -14.47 -50.00
CA LYS A 66 -14.94 -15.27 -49.08
C LYS A 66 -13.47 -15.24 -49.50
N ARG A 67 -12.56 -15.32 -48.53
CA ARG A 67 -11.10 -15.31 -48.68
C ARG A 67 -10.51 -13.90 -48.81
N VAL A 68 -9.20 -13.81 -48.51
CA VAL A 68 -8.42 -12.57 -48.42
C VAL A 68 -8.43 -11.74 -49.71
N ARG A 69 -8.62 -12.36 -50.89
CA ARG A 69 -8.64 -11.67 -52.19
C ARG A 69 -9.69 -10.57 -52.32
N TYR A 70 -10.76 -10.61 -51.51
CA TYR A 70 -11.82 -9.60 -51.50
C TYR A 70 -11.66 -8.60 -50.34
N LYS A 71 -10.47 -8.49 -49.75
CA LYS A 71 -10.17 -7.57 -48.65
C LYS A 71 -10.64 -6.15 -48.97
N GLY A 72 -11.39 -5.55 -48.04
CA GLY A 72 -11.88 -4.18 -48.13
C GLY A 72 -13.12 -3.99 -49.02
N ILE A 73 -13.59 -5.04 -49.70
CA ILE A 73 -14.83 -4.97 -50.50
C ILE A 73 -16.04 -5.03 -49.56
N VAL A 74 -16.95 -4.06 -49.71
CA VAL A 74 -18.26 -4.07 -49.05
C VAL A 74 -19.21 -4.89 -49.90
N CYS A 75 -19.82 -5.92 -49.30
CA CYS A 75 -20.72 -6.80 -50.03
C CYS A 75 -22.00 -6.06 -50.47
N ASP A 76 -22.30 -6.10 -51.76
CA ASP A 76 -23.52 -5.54 -52.35
C ASP A 76 -24.81 -6.19 -51.81
N ARG A 77 -24.77 -7.48 -51.46
CA ARG A 77 -25.96 -8.21 -50.97
C ARG A 77 -26.27 -7.97 -49.49
N CYS A 78 -25.25 -7.95 -48.63
CA CYS A 78 -25.45 -7.86 -47.17
C CYS A 78 -24.89 -6.59 -46.53
N GLY A 79 -24.16 -5.76 -47.28
CA GLY A 79 -23.53 -4.52 -46.79
C GLY A 79 -22.36 -4.73 -45.83
N VAL A 80 -21.90 -5.97 -45.64
CA VAL A 80 -20.79 -6.28 -44.71
C VAL A 80 -19.47 -6.16 -45.44
N GLU A 81 -18.54 -5.42 -44.83
CA GLU A 81 -17.16 -5.29 -45.29
C GLU A 81 -16.36 -6.57 -45.02
N VAL A 82 -15.64 -7.04 -46.04
CA VAL A 82 -14.75 -8.21 -45.92
C VAL A 82 -13.42 -7.78 -45.30
N THR A 83 -13.32 -7.94 -43.98
CA THR A 83 -12.14 -7.63 -43.19
C THR A 83 -11.91 -8.72 -42.12
N ARG A 84 -10.94 -8.52 -41.22
CA ARG A 84 -10.71 -9.42 -40.08
C ARG A 84 -11.83 -9.27 -39.05
N SER A 85 -12.22 -10.36 -38.39
CA SER A 85 -13.25 -10.33 -37.35
C SER A 85 -12.84 -9.49 -36.14
N LYS A 86 -11.54 -9.32 -35.89
CA LYS A 86 -10.96 -8.49 -34.82
C LYS A 86 -11.54 -7.07 -34.75
N VAL A 87 -11.96 -6.49 -35.89
CA VAL A 87 -12.57 -5.14 -35.91
C VAL A 87 -13.88 -5.07 -35.10
N ARG A 88 -14.55 -6.21 -34.84
CA ARG A 88 -15.75 -6.31 -33.99
C ARG A 88 -15.50 -5.99 -32.52
N ARG A 89 -14.22 -5.91 -32.11
CA ARG A 89 -13.81 -5.42 -30.79
C ARG A 89 -13.59 -3.91 -30.75
N GLU A 90 -13.40 -3.28 -31.91
CA GLU A 90 -12.94 -1.90 -32.06
C GLU A 90 -14.08 -0.97 -32.51
N ARG A 91 -14.94 -1.42 -33.45
CA ARG A 91 -16.01 -0.60 -34.03
C ARG A 91 -17.16 -0.37 -33.06
N MET A 92 -17.56 0.89 -32.86
CA MET A 92 -18.70 1.27 -32.03
C MET A 92 -19.97 1.49 -32.85
N GLY A 93 -21.13 1.31 -32.22
CA GLY A 93 -22.44 1.71 -32.75
C GLY A 93 -22.98 2.93 -32.01
N HIS A 94 -24.13 3.46 -32.41
CA HIS A 94 -24.87 4.47 -31.64
C HIS A 94 -26.38 4.21 -31.70
N ILE A 95 -27.11 4.82 -30.76
CA ILE A 95 -28.57 4.85 -30.71
C ILE A 95 -28.99 6.32 -30.74
N GLU A 96 -29.80 6.69 -31.73
CA GLU A 96 -30.40 8.03 -31.82
C GLU A 96 -31.64 8.10 -30.90
N LEU A 97 -31.58 8.90 -29.85
CA LEU A 97 -32.68 9.03 -28.89
C LEU A 97 -33.83 9.87 -29.48
N ALA A 98 -35.06 9.48 -29.18
CA ALA A 98 -36.26 10.19 -29.60
C ALA A 98 -36.53 11.46 -28.79
N ALA A 99 -35.96 11.54 -27.58
CA ALA A 99 -35.99 12.71 -26.72
C ALA A 99 -34.62 12.82 -26.00
N PRO A 100 -34.11 14.04 -25.74
CA PRO A 100 -32.90 14.23 -24.97
C PRO A 100 -33.00 13.61 -23.57
N VAL A 101 -31.89 13.08 -23.06
CA VAL A 101 -31.81 12.39 -21.77
C VAL A 101 -30.64 12.95 -20.96
N SER A 102 -30.87 13.27 -19.69
CA SER A 102 -29.80 13.76 -18.80
C SER A 102 -28.82 12.65 -18.45
N HIS A 103 -27.52 12.94 -18.45
CA HIS A 103 -26.52 11.97 -18.01
C HIS A 103 -26.45 11.91 -16.47
N ILE A 104 -26.73 10.74 -15.90
CA ILE A 104 -26.91 10.53 -14.45
C ILE A 104 -25.75 11.01 -13.58
N TRP A 105 -24.51 10.86 -14.04
CA TRP A 105 -23.34 11.25 -13.26
C TRP A 105 -23.26 12.76 -12.93
N TYR A 106 -23.75 13.64 -13.82
CA TYR A 106 -23.59 15.09 -13.65
C TYR A 106 -24.69 15.73 -12.81
N PHE A 107 -25.89 15.13 -12.78
CA PHE A 107 -27.00 15.65 -11.96
C PHE A 107 -27.11 14.97 -10.58
N LYS A 108 -26.81 13.67 -10.45
CA LYS A 108 -26.73 12.93 -9.16
C LYS A 108 -25.30 12.83 -8.60
N GLY A 109 -24.35 13.55 -9.18
CA GLY A 109 -23.02 13.74 -8.60
C GLY A 109 -23.12 14.35 -7.19
N ILE A 110 -22.17 14.02 -6.32
CA ILE A 110 -21.94 14.77 -5.08
C ILE A 110 -20.57 15.44 -5.22
N PRO A 111 -20.50 16.76 -5.49
CA PRO A 111 -21.62 17.68 -5.73
C PRO A 111 -22.26 17.53 -7.13
N SER A 112 -23.50 18.02 -7.28
CA SER A 112 -24.22 18.03 -8.57
C SER A 112 -23.72 19.18 -9.43
N ARG A 113 -23.13 18.86 -10.59
CA ARG A 113 -22.49 19.85 -11.46
C ARG A 113 -23.54 20.67 -12.20
N MET A 114 -24.60 20.03 -12.69
CA MET A 114 -25.77 20.72 -13.23
C MET A 114 -26.45 21.61 -12.18
N GLY A 115 -26.57 21.12 -10.93
CA GLY A 115 -27.15 21.87 -9.82
C GLY A 115 -26.39 23.15 -9.52
N LEU A 116 -25.06 23.07 -9.48
CA LEU A 116 -24.21 24.25 -9.27
C LEU A 116 -24.34 25.25 -10.43
N LEU A 117 -24.29 24.81 -11.68
CA LEU A 117 -24.38 25.70 -12.85
C LEU A 117 -25.71 26.45 -12.91
N LEU A 118 -26.82 25.73 -12.75
CA LEU A 118 -28.16 26.30 -12.81
C LEU A 118 -28.56 27.05 -11.54
N ASP A 119 -27.76 26.96 -10.48
CA ASP A 119 -28.04 27.44 -9.11
C ASP A 119 -29.29 26.82 -8.47
N MET A 120 -29.52 25.54 -8.77
CA MET A 120 -30.70 24.80 -8.32
C MET A 120 -30.33 23.65 -7.38
N SER A 121 -31.25 23.32 -6.46
CA SER A 121 -31.06 22.14 -5.62
C SER A 121 -31.13 20.84 -6.44
N PRO A 122 -30.37 19.78 -6.10
CA PRO A 122 -30.45 18.49 -6.81
C PRO A 122 -31.85 17.87 -6.79
N ARG A 123 -32.63 18.11 -5.72
CA ARG A 123 -34.03 17.66 -5.61
C ARG A 123 -34.94 18.40 -6.58
N SER A 124 -34.71 19.69 -6.77
CA SER A 124 -35.43 20.53 -7.74
C SER A 124 -35.18 20.05 -9.17
N LEU A 125 -33.92 19.81 -9.53
CA LEU A 125 -33.56 19.26 -10.85
C LEU A 125 -34.18 17.90 -11.10
N GLU A 126 -34.17 17.01 -10.09
CA GLU A 126 -34.79 15.70 -10.20
C GLU A 126 -36.31 15.79 -10.47
N LYS A 127 -37.02 16.71 -9.83
CA LYS A 127 -38.45 16.93 -10.10
C LYS A 127 -38.71 17.35 -11.56
N VAL A 128 -37.86 18.20 -12.13
CA VAL A 128 -37.98 18.64 -13.53
C VAL A 128 -37.65 17.49 -14.49
N LEU A 129 -36.51 16.82 -14.30
CA LEU A 129 -36.02 15.75 -15.19
C LEU A 129 -36.98 14.56 -15.29
N TYR A 130 -37.66 14.22 -14.19
CA TYR A 130 -38.61 13.10 -14.16
C TYR A 130 -40.08 13.53 -14.28
N PHE A 131 -40.33 14.69 -14.90
CA PHE A 131 -41.66 15.16 -15.30
C PHE A 131 -42.65 15.35 -14.13
N VAL A 132 -42.17 15.80 -12.97
CA VAL A 132 -43.01 16.10 -11.78
C VAL A 132 -43.39 17.57 -11.71
N SER A 133 -42.51 18.48 -12.13
CA SER A 133 -42.73 19.93 -12.08
C SER A 133 -42.24 20.60 -13.36
N TYR A 134 -42.86 21.71 -13.75
CA TYR A 134 -42.38 22.58 -14.82
C TYR A 134 -41.32 23.53 -14.29
N ILE A 135 -40.47 24.00 -15.19
CA ILE A 135 -39.50 25.06 -14.96
C ILE A 135 -39.73 26.17 -15.98
N VAL A 136 -39.78 27.42 -15.53
CA VAL A 136 -39.90 28.60 -16.40
C VAL A 136 -38.59 28.78 -17.16
N THR A 137 -38.63 28.62 -18.48
CA THR A 137 -37.49 28.83 -19.39
C THR A 137 -37.40 30.28 -19.82
N ASP A 138 -38.55 30.90 -20.10
CA ASP A 138 -38.69 32.32 -20.41
C ASP A 138 -39.85 32.92 -19.62
N ALA A 139 -39.56 33.97 -18.85
CA ALA A 139 -40.55 34.67 -18.04
C ALA A 139 -41.37 35.70 -18.85
N GLY A 140 -40.87 36.15 -20.00
CA GLY A 140 -41.48 37.24 -20.78
C GLY A 140 -41.83 38.45 -19.91
N ASP A 141 -43.01 39.04 -20.15
CA ASP A 141 -43.54 40.19 -19.42
C ASP A 141 -44.42 39.78 -18.20
N THR A 142 -44.22 38.59 -17.64
CA THR A 142 -45.03 38.08 -16.53
C THR A 142 -44.36 38.28 -15.17
N SER A 143 -45.09 38.04 -14.08
CA SER A 143 -44.54 38.11 -12.71
C SER A 143 -43.68 36.90 -12.32
N LEU A 144 -43.42 35.98 -13.26
CA LEU A 144 -42.66 34.75 -13.01
C LEU A 144 -41.16 35.02 -13.09
N ILE A 145 -40.38 34.23 -12.36
CA ILE A 145 -38.92 34.31 -12.37
C ILE A 145 -38.37 33.17 -13.22
N LYS A 146 -37.36 33.45 -14.05
CA LYS A 146 -36.65 32.39 -14.80
C LYS A 146 -36.09 31.34 -13.83
N LYS A 147 -36.22 30.06 -14.17
CA LYS A 147 -35.89 28.90 -13.31
C LYS A 147 -36.83 28.67 -12.12
N GLN A 148 -37.93 29.42 -11.99
CA GLN A 148 -38.97 29.12 -11.00
C GLN A 148 -39.64 27.78 -11.33
N LEU A 149 -39.86 26.96 -10.30
CA LEU A 149 -40.59 25.71 -10.43
C LEU A 149 -42.09 25.96 -10.28
N LEU A 150 -42.87 25.34 -11.16
CA LEU A 150 -44.32 25.36 -11.10
C LEU A 150 -44.85 23.93 -10.99
N THR A 151 -45.79 23.73 -10.08
CA THR A 151 -46.63 22.53 -10.05
C THR A 151 -47.58 22.51 -11.26
N GLU A 152 -48.16 21.35 -11.57
CA GLU A 152 -49.13 21.23 -12.68
C GLU A 152 -50.35 22.14 -12.47
N THR A 153 -50.79 22.36 -11.23
CA THR A 153 -51.89 23.30 -10.90
C THR A 153 -51.48 24.74 -11.12
N GLU A 154 -50.33 25.16 -10.59
CA GLU A 154 -49.83 26.53 -10.77
C GLU A 154 -49.56 26.83 -12.25
N TYR A 155 -48.98 25.89 -13.00
CA TYR A 155 -48.74 26.06 -14.42
C TYR A 155 -50.04 26.31 -15.19
N ARG A 156 -51.14 25.60 -14.87
CA ARG A 156 -52.45 25.85 -15.47
C ARG A 156 -52.99 27.22 -15.09
N GLU A 157 -52.96 27.59 -13.81
CA GLU A 157 -53.43 28.91 -13.36
C GLU A 157 -52.66 30.06 -14.04
N TYR A 158 -51.34 29.93 -14.14
CA TYR A 158 -50.51 30.94 -14.82
C TYR A 158 -50.75 30.96 -16.33
N ARG A 159 -50.99 29.80 -16.95
CA ARG A 159 -51.32 29.70 -18.38
C ARG A 159 -52.71 30.27 -18.70
N ASP A 160 -53.67 30.11 -17.80
CA ASP A 160 -55.00 30.71 -17.92
C ASP A 160 -54.93 32.24 -17.74
N LYS A 161 -54.06 32.74 -16.84
CA LYS A 161 -53.86 34.18 -16.58
C LYS A 161 -53.06 34.90 -17.67
N TYR A 162 -51.94 34.32 -18.11
CA TYR A 162 -50.96 35.00 -18.97
C TYR A 162 -50.90 34.43 -20.40
N GLY A 163 -51.62 33.35 -20.69
CA GLY A 163 -51.60 32.71 -22.01
C GLY A 163 -50.21 32.20 -22.39
N ASN A 164 -49.76 32.56 -23.60
CA ASN A 164 -48.44 32.18 -24.13
C ASN A 164 -47.34 33.23 -23.85
N ARG A 165 -47.57 34.19 -22.94
CA ARG A 165 -46.60 35.26 -22.65
C ARG A 165 -45.37 34.79 -21.87
N PHE A 166 -45.43 33.61 -21.26
CA PHE A 166 -44.28 32.95 -20.63
C PHE A 166 -44.15 31.54 -21.19
N GLN A 167 -42.93 30.98 -21.13
CA GLN A 167 -42.66 29.61 -21.50
C GLN A 167 -42.19 28.83 -20.28
N ALA A 168 -42.85 27.70 -20.01
CA ALA A 168 -42.40 26.73 -19.03
C ALA A 168 -42.45 25.33 -19.62
N ALA A 169 -41.39 24.57 -19.40
CA ALA A 169 -41.22 23.22 -19.93
C ALA A 169 -40.83 22.24 -18.81
N MET A 170 -40.83 20.95 -19.10
CA MET A 170 -40.41 19.90 -18.16
C MET A 170 -39.56 18.84 -18.86
N GLY A 171 -38.86 18.02 -18.08
CA GLY A 171 -37.95 17.00 -18.59
C GLY A 171 -36.56 17.53 -18.92
N ALA A 172 -35.74 16.67 -19.53
CA ALA A 172 -34.37 16.99 -19.92
C ALA A 172 -34.28 18.07 -21.02
N GLU A 173 -35.32 18.21 -21.85
CA GLU A 173 -35.43 19.25 -22.88
C GLU A 173 -35.40 20.66 -22.27
N ALA A 174 -36.17 20.88 -21.20
CA ALA A 174 -36.21 22.16 -20.50
C ALA A 174 -34.84 22.52 -19.90
N ILE A 175 -34.15 21.53 -19.34
CA ILE A 175 -32.80 21.71 -18.77
C ILE A 175 -31.77 21.98 -19.88
N LYS A 176 -31.90 21.33 -21.05
CA LYS A 176 -31.03 21.55 -22.19
C LYS A 176 -31.11 22.99 -22.69
N VAL A 177 -32.32 23.52 -22.88
CA VAL A 177 -32.54 24.93 -23.28
C VAL A 177 -31.89 25.90 -22.29
N LEU A 178 -32.08 25.69 -20.98
CA LEU A 178 -31.47 26.53 -19.94
C LEU A 178 -29.94 26.46 -19.91
N LEU A 179 -29.34 25.36 -20.35
CA LEU A 179 -27.90 25.19 -20.46
C LEU A 179 -27.34 25.80 -21.76
N GLU A 180 -28.09 25.72 -22.86
CA GLU A 180 -27.70 26.30 -24.16
C GLU A 180 -27.71 27.83 -24.16
N GLU A 181 -28.66 28.46 -23.46
CA GLU A 181 -28.75 29.92 -23.32
C GLU A 181 -27.71 30.51 -22.35
N MET A 182 -26.92 29.67 -21.68
CA MET A 182 -26.01 30.11 -20.63
C MET A 182 -24.71 30.68 -21.22
N ASP A 183 -24.48 31.97 -20.99
CA ASP A 183 -23.20 32.61 -21.27
C ASP A 183 -22.23 32.40 -20.10
N LEU A 184 -21.19 31.58 -20.33
CA LEU A 184 -20.18 31.25 -19.32
C LEU A 184 -19.25 32.43 -19.02
N ASP A 185 -18.98 33.31 -19.97
CA ASP A 185 -18.08 34.45 -19.79
C ASP A 185 -18.75 35.49 -18.89
N LYS A 186 -19.99 35.84 -19.20
CA LYS A 186 -20.78 36.75 -18.36
C LYS A 186 -20.97 36.21 -16.94
N LEU A 187 -21.30 34.92 -16.81
CA LEU A 187 -21.50 34.29 -15.50
C LEU A 187 -20.20 34.24 -14.68
N TYR A 188 -19.05 34.07 -15.33
CA TYR A 188 -17.74 34.09 -14.67
C TYR A 188 -17.46 35.46 -14.03
N ASP A 189 -17.67 36.54 -14.77
CA ASP A 189 -17.42 37.91 -14.29
C ASP A 189 -18.39 38.31 -13.16
N GLU A 190 -19.67 37.93 -13.28
CA GLU A 190 -20.67 38.12 -12.23
C GLU A 190 -20.28 37.41 -10.93
N LEU A 191 -19.88 36.13 -11.00
CA LEU A 191 -19.48 35.35 -9.83
C LEU A 191 -18.18 35.87 -9.21
N ARG A 192 -17.22 36.34 -10.01
CA ARG A 192 -15.97 36.94 -9.51
C ARG A 192 -16.24 38.24 -8.75
N THR A 193 -17.24 39.01 -9.18
CA THR A 193 -17.69 40.23 -8.49
C THR A 193 -18.45 39.89 -7.20
N GLU A 194 -19.38 38.92 -7.25
CA GLU A 194 -20.13 38.44 -6.06
C GLU A 194 -19.18 37.93 -4.97
N LEU A 195 -18.07 37.31 -5.32
CA LEU A 195 -17.08 36.81 -4.34
C LEU A 195 -16.37 37.89 -3.53
N LYS A 196 -16.29 39.12 -4.06
CA LYS A 196 -15.70 40.26 -3.35
C LYS A 196 -16.67 40.83 -2.30
N GLU A 197 -17.97 40.79 -2.58
CA GLU A 197 -19.00 41.41 -1.73
C GLU A 197 -19.54 40.46 -0.65
N VAL A 198 -19.53 39.15 -0.91
CA VAL A 198 -20.26 38.17 -0.11
C VAL A 198 -19.36 37.40 0.88
N SER A 199 -19.84 37.21 2.11
CA SER A 199 -19.17 36.43 3.16
C SER A 199 -19.95 35.16 3.58
N GLY A 200 -19.30 34.28 4.36
CA GLY A 200 -19.94 33.09 4.94
C GLY A 200 -20.30 31.96 3.96
N GLN A 201 -21.44 31.29 4.18
CA GLN A 201 -21.85 30.12 3.38
C GLN A 201 -22.14 30.46 1.90
N ARG A 202 -22.64 31.68 1.64
CA ARG A 202 -22.92 32.14 0.27
C ARG A 202 -21.63 32.29 -0.53
N LYS A 203 -20.54 32.78 0.10
CA LYS A 203 -19.19 32.79 -0.49
C LYS A 203 -18.73 31.39 -0.89
N ILE A 204 -18.89 30.39 -0.01
CA ILE A 204 -18.49 29.00 -0.29
C ILE A 204 -19.25 28.42 -1.49
N ARG A 205 -20.55 28.72 -1.62
CA ARG A 205 -21.37 28.28 -2.75
C ARG A 205 -20.94 28.97 -4.05
N ALA A 206 -20.70 30.28 -4.01
CA ALA A 206 -20.20 31.05 -5.15
C ALA A 206 -18.83 30.52 -5.62
N ILE A 207 -17.89 30.22 -4.71
CA ILE A 207 -16.59 29.62 -5.03
C ILE A 207 -16.77 28.31 -5.81
N ARG A 208 -17.59 27.39 -5.30
CA ARG A 208 -17.83 26.09 -5.95
C ARG A 208 -18.49 26.22 -7.32
N ARG A 209 -19.32 27.24 -7.49
CA ARG A 209 -19.99 27.53 -8.76
C ARG A 209 -18.99 28.11 -9.76
N LEU A 210 -18.17 29.06 -9.33
CA LEU A 210 -17.10 29.64 -10.12
C LEU A 210 -16.12 28.57 -10.60
N GLU A 211 -15.71 27.64 -9.74
CA GLU A 211 -14.81 26.53 -10.11
C GLU A 211 -15.35 25.71 -11.28
N VAL A 212 -16.66 25.44 -11.32
CA VAL A 212 -17.27 24.65 -12.42
C VAL A 212 -17.37 25.48 -13.70
N VAL A 213 -17.72 26.77 -13.60
CA VAL A 213 -17.82 27.68 -14.75
C VAL A 213 -16.44 27.88 -15.38
N GLU A 214 -15.42 28.15 -14.58
CA GLU A 214 -14.04 28.29 -15.04
C GLU A 214 -13.52 27.01 -15.69
N ALA A 215 -13.79 25.84 -15.08
CA ALA A 215 -13.42 24.56 -15.64
C ALA A 215 -14.02 24.31 -17.04
N LEU A 216 -15.29 24.69 -17.26
CA LEU A 216 -15.93 24.56 -18.57
C LEU A 216 -15.34 25.55 -19.59
N LYS A 217 -15.04 26.79 -19.16
CA LYS A 217 -14.39 27.80 -19.99
C LYS A 217 -12.99 27.35 -20.44
N ILE A 218 -12.14 26.89 -19.51
CA ILE A 218 -10.77 26.42 -19.82
C ILE A 218 -10.81 25.17 -20.71
N SER A 219 -11.73 24.24 -20.45
CA SER A 219 -11.79 22.98 -21.20
C SER A 219 -12.35 23.14 -22.62
N GLY A 220 -13.07 24.24 -22.89
CA GLY A 220 -13.82 24.45 -24.12
C GLY A 220 -15.07 23.55 -24.23
N ASN A 221 -15.49 22.93 -23.13
CA ASN A 221 -16.67 22.07 -23.10
C ASN A 221 -17.94 22.93 -23.03
N ARG A 222 -18.95 22.58 -23.84
CA ARG A 222 -20.26 23.25 -23.75
C ARG A 222 -21.15 22.60 -22.66
N PRO A 223 -21.86 23.38 -21.82
CA PRO A 223 -22.64 22.84 -20.70
C PRO A 223 -23.74 21.85 -21.13
N GLU A 224 -24.37 22.08 -22.27
CA GLU A 224 -25.48 21.26 -22.77
C GLU A 224 -25.06 19.84 -23.18
N TRP A 225 -23.76 19.57 -23.38
CA TRP A 225 -23.25 18.21 -23.66
C TRP A 225 -23.44 17.24 -22.49
N MET A 226 -23.82 17.74 -21.30
CA MET A 226 -24.24 16.88 -20.20
C MET A 226 -25.65 16.28 -20.40
N ILE A 227 -26.41 16.76 -21.38
CA ILE A 227 -27.65 16.17 -21.88
C ILE A 227 -27.33 15.43 -23.18
N MET A 228 -27.65 14.14 -23.23
CA MET A 228 -27.35 13.28 -24.37
C MET A 228 -28.52 13.23 -25.34
N ASP A 229 -28.24 13.49 -26.61
CA ASP A 229 -29.14 13.20 -27.73
C ASP A 229 -28.86 11.83 -28.36
N VAL A 230 -27.61 11.34 -28.20
CA VAL A 230 -27.11 10.12 -28.81
C VAL A 230 -26.39 9.28 -27.77
N VAL A 231 -26.67 7.98 -27.72
CA VAL A 231 -26.00 7.04 -26.80
C VAL A 231 -25.09 6.10 -27.58
N PRO A 232 -23.78 6.03 -27.26
CA PRO A 232 -22.88 5.07 -27.90
C PRO A 232 -23.17 3.64 -27.46
N VAL A 233 -23.00 2.70 -28.40
CA VAL A 233 -23.11 1.26 -28.18
C VAL A 233 -21.73 0.63 -28.23
N ILE A 234 -21.31 0.02 -27.11
CA ILE A 234 -20.01 -0.65 -27.00
C ILE A 234 -19.92 -1.84 -27.98
N PRO A 235 -18.72 -2.16 -28.52
CA PRO A 235 -18.54 -3.28 -29.46
C PRO A 235 -19.00 -4.63 -28.89
N PRO A 236 -19.55 -5.54 -29.72
CA PRO A 236 -20.16 -6.79 -29.28
C PRO A 236 -19.19 -7.76 -28.60
N GLU A 237 -17.90 -7.78 -28.96
CA GLU A 237 -16.91 -8.63 -28.26
C GLU A 237 -16.65 -8.21 -26.82
N LEU A 238 -16.96 -6.96 -26.45
CA LEU A 238 -16.87 -6.49 -25.05
C LEU A 238 -18.14 -6.83 -24.25
N ARG A 239 -19.19 -7.35 -24.91
CA ARG A 239 -20.46 -7.80 -24.33
C ARG A 239 -20.92 -9.13 -24.99
N PRO A 240 -20.08 -10.19 -24.93
CA PRO A 240 -20.31 -11.39 -25.71
C PRO A 240 -21.58 -12.14 -25.28
N MET A 241 -22.06 -12.97 -26.20
CA MET A 241 -23.00 -14.05 -25.90
C MET A 241 -22.32 -15.36 -26.25
N VAL A 242 -22.13 -16.22 -25.26
CA VAL A 242 -21.41 -17.49 -25.41
C VAL A 242 -22.40 -18.62 -25.27
N GLN A 243 -22.33 -19.57 -26.20
CA GLN A 243 -23.12 -20.79 -26.12
C GLN A 243 -22.54 -21.69 -25.03
N LEU A 244 -23.39 -22.13 -24.11
CA LEU A 244 -23.09 -23.13 -23.09
C LEU A 244 -23.60 -24.50 -23.54
N ASP A 245 -23.13 -25.55 -22.86
CA ASP A 245 -23.63 -26.91 -23.05
C ASP A 245 -25.16 -26.96 -22.83
N GLY A 246 -25.84 -27.74 -23.68
CA GLY A 246 -27.30 -27.84 -23.67
C GLY A 246 -28.04 -26.72 -24.43
N GLY A 247 -27.35 -25.99 -25.32
CA GLY A 247 -27.98 -25.01 -26.22
C GLY A 247 -28.42 -23.70 -25.54
N ARG A 248 -28.00 -23.49 -24.29
CA ARG A 248 -28.24 -22.25 -23.54
C ARG A 248 -27.22 -21.19 -23.95
N PHE A 249 -27.57 -19.92 -23.78
CA PHE A 249 -26.64 -18.80 -24.01
C PHE A 249 -26.39 -18.05 -22.71
N ALA A 250 -25.11 -17.83 -22.39
CA ALA A 250 -24.70 -16.88 -21.37
C ALA A 250 -24.56 -15.50 -22.01
N THR A 251 -25.32 -14.52 -21.55
CA THR A 251 -25.34 -13.16 -22.09
C THR A 251 -24.80 -12.17 -21.08
N SER A 252 -24.03 -11.19 -21.54
CA SER A 252 -23.66 -10.04 -20.69
C SER A 252 -24.89 -9.22 -20.27
N ASP A 253 -24.96 -8.82 -19.00
CA ASP A 253 -26.03 -7.97 -18.43
C ASP A 253 -26.24 -6.66 -19.23
N LEU A 254 -25.17 -6.12 -19.85
CA LEU A 254 -25.24 -4.92 -20.68
C LEU A 254 -26.19 -5.09 -21.87
N ASN A 255 -26.27 -6.29 -22.46
CA ASN A 255 -27.15 -6.51 -23.61
C ASN A 255 -28.62 -6.32 -23.19
N ASP A 256 -29.01 -6.73 -21.98
CA ASP A 256 -30.38 -6.54 -21.50
C ASP A 256 -30.69 -5.08 -21.17
N LEU A 257 -29.71 -4.33 -20.65
CA LEU A 257 -29.84 -2.89 -20.43
C LEU A 257 -29.97 -2.12 -21.76
N TYR A 258 -29.12 -2.42 -22.75
CA TYR A 258 -29.24 -1.84 -24.10
C TYR A 258 -30.58 -2.18 -24.76
N ARG A 259 -31.04 -3.44 -24.65
CA ARG A 259 -32.36 -3.86 -25.16
C ARG A 259 -33.49 -3.04 -24.56
N ARG A 260 -33.45 -2.77 -23.25
CA ARG A 260 -34.47 -1.92 -22.60
C ARG A 260 -34.46 -0.51 -23.17
N VAL A 261 -33.28 0.11 -23.33
CA VAL A 261 -33.16 1.46 -23.92
C VAL A 261 -33.74 1.48 -25.34
N ILE A 262 -33.34 0.55 -26.21
CA ILE A 262 -33.81 0.49 -27.60
C ILE A 262 -35.33 0.27 -27.67
N ASN A 263 -35.87 -0.65 -26.86
CA ASN A 263 -37.31 -0.90 -26.83
C ASN A 263 -38.12 0.32 -26.40
N ARG A 264 -37.67 1.02 -25.35
CA ARG A 264 -38.30 2.26 -24.87
C ARG A 264 -38.20 3.39 -25.88
N ASN A 265 -37.03 3.54 -26.50
CA ASN A 265 -36.79 4.55 -27.53
C ASN A 265 -37.68 4.33 -28.76
N ASN A 266 -37.76 3.11 -29.27
CA ASN A 266 -38.61 2.76 -30.42
C ASN A 266 -40.09 2.92 -30.11
N ARG A 267 -40.51 2.59 -28.89
CA ARG A 267 -41.89 2.83 -28.44
C ARG A 267 -42.20 4.32 -28.38
N LEU A 268 -41.29 5.13 -27.86
CA LEU A 268 -41.44 6.59 -27.82
C LEU A 268 -41.52 7.20 -29.22
N LYS A 269 -40.65 6.80 -30.17
CA LYS A 269 -40.73 7.26 -31.58
C LYS A 269 -42.12 6.99 -32.17
N ARG A 270 -42.62 5.75 -32.05
CA ARG A 270 -43.96 5.39 -32.52
C ARG A 270 -45.08 6.21 -31.87
N LEU A 271 -44.98 6.50 -30.57
CA LEU A 271 -45.99 7.30 -29.87
C LEU A 271 -45.99 8.76 -30.35
N LEU A 272 -44.82 9.33 -30.63
CA LEU A 272 -44.69 10.67 -31.21
C LEU A 272 -45.25 10.71 -32.64
N ASP A 273 -44.92 9.72 -33.47
CA ASP A 273 -45.41 9.62 -34.86
C ASP A 273 -46.94 9.48 -34.93
N LEU A 274 -47.54 8.79 -33.94
CA LEU A 274 -49.00 8.60 -33.83
C LEU A 274 -49.73 9.79 -33.18
N GLY A 275 -49.02 10.83 -32.73
CA GLY A 275 -49.64 11.97 -32.04
C GLY A 275 -50.31 11.60 -30.71
N ALA A 276 -49.70 10.69 -29.94
CA ALA A 276 -50.28 10.21 -28.68
C ALA A 276 -50.41 11.34 -27.63
N PRO A 277 -51.38 11.25 -26.69
CA PRO A 277 -51.55 12.26 -25.64
C PRO A 277 -50.31 12.47 -24.77
N ASP A 278 -50.09 13.73 -24.35
CA ASP A 278 -48.92 14.17 -23.58
C ASP A 278 -48.64 13.34 -22.33
N ILE A 279 -49.67 12.87 -21.62
CA ILE A 279 -49.50 12.06 -20.40
C ILE A 279 -48.74 10.76 -20.71
N ILE A 280 -49.06 10.11 -21.82
CA ILE A 280 -48.43 8.86 -22.25
C ILE A 280 -47.00 9.14 -22.72
N VAL A 281 -46.82 10.20 -23.51
CA VAL A 281 -45.50 10.63 -24.00
C VAL A 281 -44.57 10.99 -22.84
N ARG A 282 -45.03 11.75 -21.85
CA ARG A 282 -44.26 12.10 -20.63
C ARG A 282 -43.85 10.86 -19.84
N ASN A 283 -44.77 9.91 -19.67
CA ASN A 283 -44.44 8.66 -18.98
C ASN A 283 -43.38 7.87 -19.76
N GLU A 284 -43.49 7.76 -21.08
CA GLU A 284 -42.49 7.01 -21.87
C GLU A 284 -41.14 7.75 -21.94
N LYS A 285 -41.12 9.10 -22.01
CA LYS A 285 -39.90 9.91 -21.84
C LYS A 285 -39.24 9.65 -20.47
N ARG A 286 -40.02 9.61 -19.39
CA ARG A 286 -39.54 9.24 -18.04
C ARG A 286 -38.96 7.83 -18.00
N MET A 287 -39.64 6.85 -18.59
CA MET A 287 -39.16 5.47 -18.64
C MET A 287 -37.88 5.32 -19.49
N LEU A 288 -37.73 6.11 -20.55
CA LEU A 288 -36.51 6.16 -21.35
C LEU A 288 -35.34 6.73 -20.53
N GLN A 289 -35.55 7.84 -19.81
CA GLN A 289 -34.56 8.40 -18.87
C GLN A 289 -34.12 7.33 -17.84
N GLU A 290 -35.06 6.62 -17.22
CA GLU A 290 -34.77 5.55 -16.27
C GLU A 290 -33.99 4.38 -16.89
N ALA A 291 -34.30 4.01 -18.14
CA ALA A 291 -33.59 2.94 -18.84
C ALA A 291 -32.14 3.32 -19.14
N VAL A 292 -31.89 4.58 -19.54
CA VAL A 292 -30.53 5.10 -19.79
C VAL A 292 -29.76 5.27 -18.48
N ASP A 293 -30.42 5.74 -17.43
CA ASP A 293 -29.83 5.81 -16.08
C ASP A 293 -29.35 4.43 -15.61
N ALA A 294 -30.18 3.40 -15.78
CA ALA A 294 -29.83 2.02 -15.42
C ALA A 294 -28.72 1.43 -16.29
N LEU A 295 -28.63 1.81 -17.57
CA LEU A 295 -27.53 1.42 -18.46
C LEU A 295 -26.19 2.00 -17.97
N ILE A 296 -26.18 3.28 -17.57
CA ILE A 296 -24.97 3.97 -17.14
C ILE A 296 -24.57 3.59 -15.71
N ASP A 297 -25.47 3.72 -14.73
CA ASP A 297 -25.20 3.47 -13.30
C ASP A 297 -26.46 2.93 -12.59
N ASN A 298 -26.60 1.60 -12.59
CA ASN A 298 -27.76 0.92 -12.04
C ASN A 298 -27.80 1.03 -10.50
N GLY A 299 -28.92 1.53 -9.96
CA GLY A 299 -29.15 1.65 -8.51
C GLY A 299 -28.81 3.02 -7.90
N ARG A 300 -28.37 4.00 -8.69
CA ARG A 300 -28.01 5.33 -8.16
C ARG A 300 -29.19 6.24 -7.81
N ARG A 301 -30.31 6.11 -8.51
CA ARG A 301 -31.55 6.88 -8.25
C ARG A 301 -32.53 6.13 -7.35
N GLY A 302 -32.57 4.80 -7.46
CA GLY A 302 -33.59 3.97 -6.81
C GLY A 302 -33.22 2.50 -6.79
N ARG A 303 -34.22 1.61 -6.69
CA ARG A 303 -33.97 0.17 -6.65
C ARG A 303 -33.29 -0.29 -7.94
N PRO A 304 -32.22 -1.10 -7.85
CA PRO A 304 -31.51 -1.56 -9.02
C PRO A 304 -32.43 -2.47 -9.84
N VAL A 305 -32.31 -2.34 -11.16
CA VAL A 305 -32.97 -3.22 -12.09
C VAL A 305 -32.40 -4.63 -11.94
N THR A 306 -33.26 -5.61 -11.70
CA THR A 306 -32.89 -7.02 -11.56
C THR A 306 -33.17 -7.82 -12.84
N GLY A 307 -32.36 -8.85 -13.05
CA GLY A 307 -32.56 -9.87 -14.09
C GLY A 307 -33.44 -11.03 -13.61
N PRO A 308 -33.59 -12.09 -14.42
CA PRO A 308 -34.46 -13.24 -14.12
C PRO A 308 -34.13 -13.97 -12.80
N GLY A 309 -32.86 -13.95 -12.36
CA GLY A 309 -32.43 -14.55 -11.09
C GLY A 309 -32.51 -13.61 -9.88
N ASN A 310 -33.31 -12.53 -9.95
CA ASN A 310 -33.43 -11.47 -8.94
C ASN A 310 -32.09 -10.79 -8.53
N ARG A 311 -31.03 -11.00 -9.31
CA ARG A 311 -29.74 -10.34 -9.17
C ARG A 311 -29.76 -8.98 -9.87
N PRO A 312 -29.20 -7.91 -9.29
CA PRO A 312 -29.05 -6.63 -9.98
C PRO A 312 -28.15 -6.78 -11.21
N LEU A 313 -28.58 -6.19 -12.33
CA LEU A 313 -27.80 -6.17 -13.57
C LEU A 313 -26.58 -5.26 -13.42
N LYS A 314 -25.41 -5.70 -13.88
CA LYS A 314 -24.19 -4.88 -13.90
C LYS A 314 -24.26 -3.82 -15.02
N SER A 315 -24.15 -2.55 -14.64
CA SER A 315 -24.12 -1.39 -15.55
C SER A 315 -22.71 -1.08 -16.07
N LEU A 316 -22.58 -0.08 -16.95
CA LEU A 316 -21.28 0.41 -17.43
C LEU A 316 -20.38 0.90 -16.28
N SER A 317 -20.97 1.61 -15.31
CA SER A 317 -20.24 2.07 -14.12
C SER A 317 -19.73 0.91 -13.28
N ASP A 318 -20.54 -0.15 -13.10
CA ASP A 318 -20.15 -1.34 -12.32
C ASP A 318 -19.02 -2.14 -12.96
N MET A 319 -18.88 -2.07 -14.29
CA MET A 319 -17.74 -2.67 -14.99
C MET A 319 -16.44 -1.91 -14.77
N LEU A 320 -16.51 -0.62 -14.44
CA LEU A 320 -15.34 0.22 -14.18
C LEU A 320 -14.95 0.22 -12.70
N LYS A 321 -15.93 0.33 -11.79
CA LYS A 321 -15.72 0.53 -10.34
C LYS A 321 -15.65 -0.78 -9.55
N GLY A 322 -15.10 -0.71 -8.34
CA GLY A 322 -15.08 -1.82 -7.38
C GLY A 322 -13.90 -2.79 -7.55
N LYS A 323 -13.81 -3.79 -6.65
CA LYS A 323 -12.71 -4.79 -6.66
C LYS A 323 -12.72 -5.65 -7.93
N GLN A 324 -13.91 -6.00 -8.44
CA GLN A 324 -14.10 -6.72 -9.71
C GLN A 324 -14.15 -5.79 -10.94
N GLY A 325 -13.97 -4.48 -10.75
CA GLY A 325 -13.97 -3.51 -11.84
C GLY A 325 -12.69 -3.56 -12.67
N ARG A 326 -12.74 -3.02 -13.89
CA ARG A 326 -11.61 -3.06 -14.85
C ARG A 326 -10.31 -2.49 -14.29
N PHE A 327 -10.35 -1.33 -13.62
CA PHE A 327 -9.15 -0.67 -13.10
C PHE A 327 -8.36 -1.53 -12.12
N ARG A 328 -9.03 -2.32 -11.28
CA ARG A 328 -8.37 -3.14 -10.24
C ARG A 328 -8.14 -4.58 -10.69
N GLN A 329 -9.16 -5.24 -11.22
CA GLN A 329 -9.07 -6.68 -11.49
C GLN A 329 -8.27 -7.01 -12.75
N ASN A 330 -8.39 -6.21 -13.81
CA ASN A 330 -7.89 -6.58 -15.14
C ASN A 330 -6.70 -5.76 -15.61
N LEU A 331 -6.59 -4.50 -15.15
CA LEU A 331 -5.48 -3.62 -15.52
C LEU A 331 -4.26 -3.84 -14.63
N LEU A 332 -4.46 -3.94 -13.31
CA LEU A 332 -3.39 -4.18 -12.33
C LEU A 332 -3.22 -5.66 -12.02
N GLY A 333 -4.31 -6.39 -11.81
CA GLY A 333 -4.28 -7.86 -11.72
C GLY A 333 -4.30 -8.48 -13.12
N LYS A 334 -3.34 -9.34 -13.43
CA LYS A 334 -3.35 -10.14 -14.66
C LYS A 334 -2.91 -11.57 -14.37
N ARG A 335 -3.56 -12.52 -15.03
CA ARG A 335 -3.00 -13.86 -15.14
C ARG A 335 -1.90 -13.81 -16.19
N VAL A 336 -0.76 -14.40 -15.85
CA VAL A 336 0.42 -14.41 -16.71
C VAL A 336 0.71 -15.84 -17.16
N ASP A 337 1.09 -15.98 -18.42
CA ASP A 337 1.62 -17.22 -18.96
C ASP A 337 3.07 -17.42 -18.48
N TYR A 338 3.70 -18.56 -18.80
CA TYR A 338 5.07 -18.90 -18.35
C TYR A 338 5.24 -18.83 -16.83
N SER A 339 4.22 -19.33 -16.12
CA SER A 339 4.22 -19.44 -14.68
C SER A 339 3.77 -20.81 -14.20
N GLY A 340 4.29 -21.24 -13.05
CA GLY A 340 3.95 -22.49 -12.38
C GLY A 340 3.81 -22.28 -10.88
N ARG A 341 3.23 -23.26 -10.17
CA ARG A 341 3.16 -23.25 -8.70
C ARG A 341 3.35 -24.66 -8.18
N SER A 342 4.15 -24.81 -7.13
CA SER A 342 4.25 -26.07 -6.38
C SER A 342 4.54 -25.81 -4.90
N VAL A 343 4.44 -26.87 -4.11
CA VAL A 343 4.84 -26.91 -2.69
C VAL A 343 6.35 -26.77 -2.60
N ILE A 344 6.82 -26.06 -1.58
CA ILE A 344 8.25 -25.88 -1.31
C ILE A 344 8.76 -26.91 -0.31
N VAL A 345 10.00 -27.34 -0.50
CA VAL A 345 10.77 -28.18 0.43
C VAL A 345 12.17 -27.59 0.60
N VAL A 346 12.86 -28.00 1.66
CA VAL A 346 14.20 -27.51 1.95
C VAL A 346 15.24 -28.10 0.98
N GLY A 347 16.09 -27.24 0.40
CA GLY A 347 17.27 -27.63 -0.37
C GLY A 347 18.56 -27.21 0.35
N PRO A 348 19.05 -27.99 1.34
CA PRO A 348 20.15 -27.57 2.20
C PRO A 348 21.51 -27.48 1.46
N ASN A 349 21.66 -28.25 0.38
CA ASN A 349 22.88 -28.29 -0.44
C ASN A 349 22.92 -27.22 -1.53
N LEU A 350 21.82 -26.49 -1.74
CA LEU A 350 21.78 -25.41 -2.73
C LEU A 350 22.66 -24.25 -2.25
N ARG A 351 23.25 -23.50 -3.19
CA ARG A 351 23.85 -22.20 -2.90
C ARG A 351 22.76 -21.14 -2.76
N MET A 352 23.08 -20.00 -2.16
CA MET A 352 22.09 -18.95 -1.89
C MET A 352 21.34 -18.46 -3.15
N HIS A 353 22.00 -18.42 -4.31
CA HIS A 353 21.44 -17.98 -5.60
C HIS A 353 20.68 -19.07 -6.39
N GLN A 354 20.65 -20.30 -5.90
CA GLN A 354 20.10 -21.45 -6.63
C GLN A 354 18.73 -21.88 -6.08
N CYS A 355 17.88 -22.42 -6.94
CA CYS A 355 16.65 -23.08 -6.55
C CYS A 355 16.48 -24.41 -7.30
N GLY A 356 15.87 -25.42 -6.67
CA GLY A 356 15.55 -26.68 -7.34
C GLY A 356 14.20 -26.60 -8.04
N LEU A 357 14.20 -26.76 -9.36
CA LEU A 357 13.01 -26.76 -10.21
C LEU A 357 12.67 -28.20 -10.67
N PRO A 358 11.45 -28.70 -10.38
CA PRO A 358 11.00 -30.00 -10.85
C PRO A 358 11.11 -30.16 -12.37
N LYS A 359 11.66 -31.29 -12.82
CA LYS A 359 11.80 -31.63 -14.24
C LYS A 359 10.51 -31.50 -15.06
N GLU A 360 9.39 -32.03 -14.56
CA GLU A 360 8.07 -31.92 -15.21
C GLU A 360 7.63 -30.45 -15.39
N MET A 361 7.89 -29.60 -14.39
CA MET A 361 7.55 -28.18 -14.44
C MET A 361 8.47 -27.41 -15.40
N ALA A 362 9.77 -27.69 -15.36
CA ALA A 362 10.77 -27.04 -16.21
C ALA A 362 10.47 -27.27 -17.70
N ILE A 363 10.11 -28.50 -18.10
CA ILE A 363 9.74 -28.79 -19.50
C ILE A 363 8.60 -27.90 -19.99
N GLU A 364 7.53 -27.74 -19.20
CA GLU A 364 6.38 -26.94 -19.64
C GLU A 364 6.67 -25.44 -19.64
N LEU A 365 7.45 -24.94 -18.67
CA LEU A 365 7.83 -23.53 -18.59
C LEU A 365 8.77 -23.12 -19.74
N PHE A 366 9.75 -23.96 -20.07
CA PHE A 366 10.77 -23.67 -21.08
C PHE A 366 10.47 -24.27 -22.46
N LYS A 367 9.26 -24.81 -22.64
CA LYS A 367 8.83 -25.55 -23.84
C LYS A 367 9.20 -24.88 -25.17
N PRO A 368 8.96 -23.57 -25.40
CA PRO A 368 9.30 -22.95 -26.67
C PRO A 368 10.81 -22.84 -26.91
N PHE A 369 11.60 -22.64 -25.85
CA PHE A 369 13.06 -22.54 -25.92
C PHE A 369 13.68 -23.91 -26.25
N VAL A 370 13.22 -24.96 -25.56
CA VAL A 370 13.60 -26.35 -25.84
C VAL A 370 13.25 -26.74 -27.28
N MET A 371 12.03 -26.42 -27.73
CA MET A 371 11.61 -26.69 -29.11
C MET A 371 12.46 -25.97 -30.16
N LYS A 372 12.87 -24.71 -29.89
CA LYS A 372 13.75 -23.94 -30.77
C LYS A 372 15.14 -24.57 -30.84
N LYS A 373 15.69 -24.97 -29.69
CA LYS A 373 17.03 -25.55 -29.59
C LYS A 373 17.13 -26.93 -30.25
N LEU A 374 16.14 -27.81 -30.03
CA LEU A 374 16.02 -29.11 -30.72
C LEU A 374 16.00 -28.99 -32.25
N VAL A 375 15.41 -27.92 -32.80
CA VAL A 375 15.40 -27.67 -34.25
C VAL A 375 16.75 -27.15 -34.72
N ASN A 376 17.37 -26.23 -33.97
CA ASN A 376 18.66 -25.64 -34.33
C ASN A 376 19.82 -26.65 -34.32
N GLU A 377 19.79 -27.61 -33.38
CA GLU A 377 20.81 -28.66 -33.25
C GLU A 377 20.56 -29.87 -34.13
N GLY A 378 19.46 -29.87 -34.91
CA GLY A 378 19.17 -30.92 -35.88
C GLY A 378 18.52 -32.18 -35.32
N TYR A 379 18.21 -32.24 -34.02
CA TYR A 379 17.43 -33.34 -33.43
C TYR A 379 16.00 -33.43 -33.99
N ALA A 380 15.43 -32.30 -34.42
CA ALA A 380 14.10 -32.23 -35.04
C ALA A 380 14.09 -31.37 -36.32
N HIS A 381 13.49 -31.88 -37.39
CA HIS A 381 13.41 -31.14 -38.66
C HIS A 381 12.46 -29.93 -38.64
N ASN A 382 11.47 -29.91 -37.74
CA ASN A 382 10.50 -28.83 -37.65
C ASN A 382 9.87 -28.75 -36.25
N ILE A 383 9.22 -27.60 -35.97
CA ILE A 383 8.56 -27.30 -34.69
C ILE A 383 7.51 -28.36 -34.30
N LYS A 384 6.79 -28.97 -35.26
CA LYS A 384 5.80 -30.02 -34.96
C LYS A 384 6.49 -31.32 -34.52
N SER A 385 7.62 -31.67 -35.13
CA SER A 385 8.43 -32.81 -34.72
C SER A 385 9.02 -32.59 -33.34
N ALA A 386 9.61 -31.40 -33.10
CA ALA A 386 10.13 -31.01 -31.78
C ALA A 386 9.04 -31.08 -30.71
N LYS A 387 7.84 -30.54 -30.99
CA LYS A 387 6.68 -30.62 -30.10
C LYS A 387 6.33 -32.07 -29.73
N ARG A 388 6.29 -32.98 -30.71
CA ARG A 388 6.04 -34.41 -30.44
C ARG A 388 7.15 -35.07 -29.62
N MET A 389 8.40 -34.68 -29.81
CA MET A 389 9.53 -35.20 -29.02
C MET A 389 9.41 -34.77 -27.56
N VAL A 390 9.08 -33.49 -27.33
CA VAL A 390 8.86 -32.93 -25.99
C VAL A 390 7.64 -33.57 -25.32
N GLU A 391 6.51 -33.71 -26.02
CA GLU A 391 5.29 -34.34 -25.47
C GLU A 391 5.47 -35.83 -25.15
N ARG A 392 6.37 -36.53 -25.86
CA ARG A 392 6.74 -37.92 -25.58
C ARG A 392 7.90 -38.06 -24.59
N VAL A 393 8.45 -36.94 -24.12
CA VAL A 393 9.54 -36.89 -23.13
C VAL A 393 10.71 -37.81 -23.55
N ARG A 394 11.20 -37.64 -24.79
CA ARG A 394 12.35 -38.42 -25.25
C ARG A 394 13.62 -38.04 -24.46
N PRO A 395 14.58 -38.97 -24.26
CA PRO A 395 15.78 -38.72 -23.46
C PRO A 395 16.59 -37.49 -23.90
N GLU A 396 16.72 -37.25 -25.20
CA GLU A 396 17.48 -36.13 -25.77
C GLU A 396 16.91 -34.75 -25.38
N VAL A 397 15.66 -34.70 -24.93
CA VAL A 397 15.02 -33.46 -24.46
C VAL A 397 15.63 -32.99 -23.13
N TRP A 398 16.14 -33.90 -22.29
CA TRP A 398 16.67 -33.55 -20.98
C TRP A 398 18.00 -32.82 -21.07
N ASP A 399 18.91 -33.28 -21.94
CA ASP A 399 20.20 -32.64 -22.15
C ASP A 399 20.00 -31.21 -22.69
N VAL A 400 19.11 -31.05 -23.66
CA VAL A 400 18.75 -29.75 -24.22
C VAL A 400 18.07 -28.85 -23.19
N LEU A 401 17.22 -29.40 -22.32
CA LEU A 401 16.57 -28.64 -21.25
C LEU A 401 17.60 -28.10 -20.26
N GLU A 402 18.55 -28.93 -19.82
CA GLU A 402 19.62 -28.52 -18.89
C GLU A 402 20.46 -27.37 -19.47
N GLU A 403 20.77 -27.42 -20.76
CA GLU A 403 21.51 -26.36 -21.44
C GLU A 403 20.67 -25.09 -21.64
N VAL A 404 19.34 -25.19 -21.79
CA VAL A 404 18.44 -24.03 -21.91
C VAL A 404 18.28 -23.29 -20.58
N ILE A 405 18.23 -24.03 -19.46
CA ILE A 405 18.02 -23.42 -18.14
C ILE A 405 19.31 -22.84 -17.55
N THR A 406 20.47 -23.27 -18.06
CA THR A 406 21.77 -22.77 -17.61
C THR A 406 21.83 -21.26 -17.86
N GLU A 407 22.16 -20.51 -16.81
CA GLU A 407 22.18 -19.04 -16.79
C GLU A 407 20.83 -18.34 -17.10
N HIS A 408 19.71 -19.07 -17.14
CA HIS A 408 18.37 -18.48 -17.31
C HIS A 408 17.68 -18.31 -15.95
N PRO A 409 17.67 -17.11 -15.34
CA PRO A 409 17.11 -16.91 -14.01
C PRO A 409 15.58 -17.10 -14.02
N VAL A 410 15.03 -17.59 -12.91
CA VAL A 410 13.59 -17.68 -12.65
C VAL A 410 13.22 -16.83 -11.44
N LEU A 411 12.01 -16.28 -11.43
CA LEU A 411 11.49 -15.51 -10.29
C LEU A 411 10.61 -16.40 -9.41
N LEU A 412 10.94 -16.50 -8.13
CA LEU A 412 10.07 -17.12 -7.12
C LEU A 412 9.26 -16.05 -6.40
N ASN A 413 7.99 -16.36 -6.14
CA ASN A 413 7.07 -15.46 -5.43
C ASN A 413 6.20 -16.24 -4.43
N ARG A 414 6.05 -15.71 -3.22
CA ARG A 414 5.11 -16.21 -2.21
C ARG A 414 3.96 -15.24 -2.00
N ALA A 415 2.73 -15.77 -1.97
CA ALA A 415 1.55 -15.01 -1.61
C ALA A 415 1.26 -15.19 -0.10
N PRO A 416 0.96 -14.12 0.65
CA PRO A 416 0.89 -12.71 0.24
C PRO A 416 2.27 -12.03 0.13
N THR A 417 2.45 -11.17 -0.88
CA THR A 417 3.68 -10.38 -1.06
C THR A 417 3.57 -9.05 -0.30
N LEU A 418 4.21 -8.95 0.87
CA LEU A 418 4.13 -7.77 1.74
C LEU A 418 5.19 -6.69 1.41
N HIS A 419 6.35 -7.11 0.93
CA HIS A 419 7.48 -6.25 0.59
C HIS A 419 8.24 -6.79 -0.63
N ARG A 420 9.15 -6.00 -1.22
CA ARG A 420 9.94 -6.39 -2.40
C ARG A 420 10.67 -7.73 -2.30
N LEU A 421 11.17 -8.11 -1.12
CA LEU A 421 11.91 -9.37 -0.92
C LEU A 421 11.04 -10.63 -1.03
N GLY A 422 9.71 -10.48 -1.16
CA GLY A 422 8.80 -11.60 -1.44
C GLY A 422 8.84 -12.06 -2.90
N ILE A 423 9.63 -11.39 -3.75
CA ILE A 423 9.95 -11.82 -5.11
C ILE A 423 11.48 -11.72 -5.29
N GLN A 424 12.13 -12.83 -5.58
CA GLN A 424 13.58 -12.86 -5.87
C GLN A 424 13.87 -13.76 -7.07
N ALA A 425 14.99 -13.49 -7.72
CA ALA A 425 15.52 -14.31 -8.80
C ALA A 425 16.46 -15.38 -8.28
N PHE A 426 16.40 -16.55 -8.91
CA PHE A 426 17.27 -17.70 -8.66
C PHE A 426 17.69 -18.34 -9.96
N GLU A 427 18.81 -19.05 -9.95
CA GLU A 427 19.19 -19.95 -11.02
C GLU A 427 18.56 -21.33 -10.77
N PRO A 428 17.77 -21.85 -11.72
CA PRO A 428 17.13 -23.15 -11.57
C PRO A 428 18.11 -24.30 -11.77
N ILE A 429 18.05 -25.29 -10.88
CA ILE A 429 18.70 -26.59 -11.02
C ILE A 429 17.61 -27.64 -11.17
N LEU A 430 17.76 -28.58 -12.12
CA LEU A 430 16.82 -29.67 -12.28
C LEU A 430 16.87 -30.60 -11.07
N VAL A 431 15.71 -30.81 -10.46
CA VAL A 431 15.55 -31.78 -9.36
C VAL A 431 14.49 -32.81 -9.72
N GLU A 432 14.66 -34.02 -9.18
CA GLU A 432 13.66 -35.07 -9.25
C GLU A 432 12.48 -34.78 -8.30
N GLY A 433 11.31 -35.30 -8.66
CA GLY A 433 10.06 -35.10 -7.91
C GLY A 433 9.24 -33.90 -8.41
N ARG A 434 8.33 -33.42 -7.56
CA ARG A 434 7.33 -32.39 -7.91
C ARG A 434 7.37 -31.14 -7.05
N ALA A 435 8.21 -31.12 -6.01
CA ALA A 435 8.32 -29.99 -5.08
C ALA A 435 9.48 -29.07 -5.46
N LEU A 436 9.30 -27.76 -5.25
CA LEU A 436 10.35 -26.76 -5.42
C LEU A 436 11.32 -26.85 -4.25
N GLN A 437 12.62 -26.90 -4.51
CA GLN A 437 13.62 -26.80 -3.44
C GLN A 437 14.08 -25.35 -3.30
N ILE A 438 14.04 -24.81 -2.09
CA ILE A 438 14.53 -23.46 -1.82
C ILE A 438 15.60 -23.45 -0.74
N HIS A 439 16.44 -22.43 -0.79
CA HIS A 439 17.51 -22.21 0.16
C HIS A 439 16.95 -21.81 1.54
N PRO A 440 17.39 -22.40 2.67
CA PRO A 440 16.79 -22.12 3.98
C PRO A 440 16.98 -20.67 4.47
N LEU A 441 18.05 -19.98 4.08
CA LEU A 441 18.28 -18.58 4.48
C LEU A 441 17.31 -17.57 3.83
N VAL A 442 16.66 -17.94 2.71
CA VAL A 442 15.70 -17.03 2.07
C VAL A 442 14.30 -17.13 2.70
N CYS A 443 14.04 -18.16 3.51
CA CYS A 443 12.73 -18.37 4.14
C CYS A 443 12.29 -17.19 5.03
N THR A 444 13.23 -16.53 5.70
CA THR A 444 12.93 -15.33 6.50
C THR A 444 12.44 -14.17 5.63
N ALA A 445 13.03 -13.98 4.44
CA ALA A 445 12.58 -12.98 3.49
C ALA A 445 11.19 -13.33 2.92
N TYR A 446 10.94 -14.58 2.56
CA TYR A 446 9.60 -15.00 2.09
C TYR A 446 8.54 -15.10 3.18
N ASN A 447 8.95 -15.06 4.46
CA ASN A 447 8.15 -15.42 5.61
C ASN A 447 7.50 -16.82 5.45
N ALA A 448 8.27 -17.77 4.90
CA ALA A 448 7.83 -19.10 4.50
C ALA A 448 8.35 -20.21 5.41
N ASP A 449 7.58 -21.27 5.54
CA ASP A 449 7.95 -22.53 6.20
C ASP A 449 7.70 -23.74 5.29
N PHE A 450 8.02 -24.94 5.78
CA PHE A 450 7.99 -26.17 4.98
C PHE A 450 6.85 -27.12 5.39
N ASP A 451 5.70 -26.58 5.79
CA ASP A 451 4.55 -27.36 6.28
C ASP A 451 3.44 -27.58 5.24
N GLY A 452 3.63 -27.08 4.01
CA GLY A 452 2.65 -27.14 2.92
C GLY A 452 2.55 -25.85 2.10
N ASP A 453 3.31 -24.82 2.47
CA ASP A 453 3.46 -23.58 1.72
C ASP A 453 3.79 -23.80 0.24
N GLN A 454 3.27 -22.90 -0.60
CA GLN A 454 3.43 -22.97 -2.05
C GLN A 454 4.03 -21.67 -2.58
N MET A 455 4.93 -21.81 -3.57
CA MET A 455 5.51 -20.69 -4.29
C MET A 455 5.17 -20.75 -5.77
N ALA A 456 4.99 -19.58 -6.37
CA ALA A 456 4.85 -19.42 -7.81
C ALA A 456 6.21 -19.16 -8.45
N VAL A 457 6.45 -19.76 -9.61
CA VAL A 457 7.63 -19.55 -10.44
C VAL A 457 7.21 -18.78 -11.69
N HIS A 458 8.01 -17.79 -12.11
CA HIS A 458 7.82 -17.04 -13.34
C HIS A 458 9.12 -17.01 -14.15
N VAL A 459 9.02 -17.16 -15.48
CA VAL A 459 10.20 -17.13 -16.37
C VAL A 459 10.31 -15.78 -17.08
N PRO A 460 11.38 -15.00 -16.87
CA PRO A 460 11.67 -13.79 -17.66
C PRO A 460 12.02 -14.18 -19.10
N LEU A 461 11.36 -13.55 -20.08
CA LEU A 461 11.48 -13.95 -21.48
C LEU A 461 12.49 -13.11 -22.28
N SER A 462 12.50 -11.78 -22.10
CA SER A 462 13.39 -10.90 -22.86
C SER A 462 14.80 -10.87 -22.25
N SER A 463 15.79 -10.50 -23.07
CA SER A 463 17.18 -10.30 -22.65
C SER A 463 17.30 -9.29 -21.52
N GLU A 464 16.56 -8.19 -21.62
CA GLU A 464 16.55 -7.11 -20.62
C GLU A 464 15.96 -7.59 -19.30
N ALA A 465 14.86 -8.35 -19.36
CA ALA A 465 14.22 -8.90 -18.16
C ALA A 465 15.11 -9.95 -17.45
N GLN A 466 15.85 -10.75 -18.22
CA GLN A 466 16.82 -11.70 -17.67
C GLN A 466 18.01 -10.96 -17.01
N ALA A 467 18.52 -9.91 -17.65
CA ALA A 467 19.57 -9.08 -17.09
C ALA A 467 19.11 -8.35 -15.81
N GLU A 468 17.90 -7.78 -15.81
CA GLU A 468 17.30 -7.16 -14.61
C GLU A 468 17.16 -8.17 -13.46
N ALA A 469 16.66 -9.37 -13.75
CA ALA A 469 16.53 -10.43 -12.75
C ALA A 469 17.89 -10.81 -12.14
N ARG A 470 18.92 -10.97 -12.98
CA ARG A 470 20.27 -11.34 -12.56
C ARG A 470 20.99 -10.24 -11.78
N ILE A 471 20.89 -8.98 -12.22
CA ILE A 471 21.64 -7.87 -11.61
C ILE A 471 20.92 -7.33 -10.37
N LEU A 472 19.59 -7.18 -10.41
CA LEU A 472 18.84 -6.47 -9.38
C LEU A 472 18.11 -7.40 -8.40
N MET A 473 17.65 -8.57 -8.87
CA MET A 473 16.72 -9.42 -8.11
C MET A 473 17.33 -10.70 -7.55
N LEU A 474 18.57 -11.03 -7.90
CA LEU A 474 19.24 -12.24 -7.43
C LEU A 474 19.27 -12.28 -5.90
N SER A 475 18.94 -13.43 -5.31
CA SER A 475 18.83 -13.58 -3.86
C SER A 475 20.12 -13.24 -3.10
N SER A 476 21.29 -13.51 -3.69
CA SER A 476 22.62 -13.19 -3.12
C SER A 476 22.88 -11.69 -2.98
N HIS A 477 22.22 -10.84 -3.77
CA HIS A 477 22.34 -9.38 -3.65
C HIS A 477 21.44 -8.82 -2.56
N ASN A 478 20.36 -9.53 -2.20
CA ASN A 478 19.30 -9.06 -1.33
C ASN A 478 19.50 -9.54 0.13
N ILE A 479 20.63 -9.15 0.74
CA ILE A 479 21.02 -9.56 2.10
C ILE A 479 20.47 -8.61 3.17
N LEU A 480 20.29 -7.33 2.87
CA LEU A 480 19.79 -6.33 3.81
C LEU A 480 18.27 -6.12 3.67
N ASN A 481 17.63 -5.78 4.78
CA ASN A 481 16.23 -5.41 4.80
C ASN A 481 16.06 -3.92 4.42
N PRO A 482 15.21 -3.58 3.42
CA PRO A 482 14.97 -2.19 3.02
C PRO A 482 14.43 -1.26 4.13
N LYS A 483 13.84 -1.81 5.19
CA LYS A 483 13.20 -1.00 6.25
C LYS A 483 14.20 -0.33 7.21
N ASP A 484 15.30 -1.01 7.52
CA ASP A 484 16.25 -0.65 8.60
C ASP A 484 17.72 -0.86 8.21
N GLY A 485 18.01 -1.52 7.08
CA GLY A 485 19.37 -1.82 6.65
C GLY A 485 20.05 -2.94 7.42
N ARG A 486 19.30 -3.71 8.24
CA ARG A 486 19.83 -4.87 8.95
C ARG A 486 19.78 -6.12 8.08
N PRO A 487 20.65 -7.12 8.29
CA PRO A 487 20.61 -8.37 7.53
C PRO A 487 19.27 -9.09 7.70
N VAL A 488 18.59 -9.38 6.57
CA VAL A 488 17.38 -10.23 6.53
C VAL A 488 17.75 -11.70 6.38
N ALA A 489 18.80 -11.97 5.60
CA ALA A 489 19.36 -13.30 5.42
C ALA A 489 20.32 -13.57 6.56
N SER A 490 19.80 -14.12 7.65
CA SER A 490 20.63 -14.56 8.77
C SER A 490 20.32 -15.99 9.19
N PRO A 491 21.31 -16.70 9.78
CA PRO A 491 21.09 -18.05 10.27
C PRO A 491 19.93 -18.10 11.26
N THR A 492 19.07 -19.11 11.11
CA THR A 492 17.92 -19.34 12.00
C THR A 492 17.89 -20.80 12.47
N GLN A 493 17.19 -21.03 13.58
CA GLN A 493 16.91 -22.37 14.13
C GLN A 493 18.20 -23.21 14.25
N ASP A 494 18.26 -24.35 13.57
CA ASP A 494 19.32 -25.35 13.66
C ASP A 494 20.70 -24.79 13.27
N MET A 495 20.76 -23.84 12.35
CA MET A 495 22.02 -23.20 11.97
C MET A 495 22.62 -22.39 13.13
N VAL A 496 21.76 -21.72 13.90
CA VAL A 496 22.15 -20.99 15.12
C VAL A 496 22.53 -21.98 16.21
N LEU A 497 21.73 -23.03 16.41
CA LEU A 497 21.96 -24.02 17.45
C LEU A 497 23.28 -24.77 17.25
N GLY A 498 23.58 -25.16 16.01
CA GLY A 498 24.85 -25.79 15.66
C GLY A 498 26.04 -24.86 15.85
N SER A 499 25.92 -23.58 15.47
CA SER A 499 26.98 -22.58 15.69
C SER A 499 27.20 -22.28 17.18
N TYR A 500 26.12 -22.22 17.96
CA TYR A 500 26.16 -22.04 19.40
C TYR A 500 26.85 -23.22 20.08
N TYR A 501 26.40 -24.45 19.82
CA TYR A 501 27.03 -25.66 20.35
C TYR A 501 28.49 -25.79 19.94
N LEU A 502 28.82 -25.39 18.69
CA LEU A 502 30.18 -25.41 18.17
C LEU A 502 31.11 -24.45 18.93
N THR A 503 30.61 -23.30 19.38
CA THR A 503 31.45 -22.23 19.96
C THR A 503 31.45 -22.20 21.49
N MET A 504 30.60 -23.01 22.13
CA MET A 504 30.60 -23.23 23.57
C MET A 504 31.91 -23.86 24.08
N ASP A 505 32.26 -23.51 25.30
CA ASP A 505 33.33 -24.11 26.09
C ASP A 505 32.74 -25.02 27.19
N ARG A 506 33.51 -26.04 27.56
CA ARG A 506 33.15 -26.98 28.62
C ARG A 506 34.34 -27.18 29.57
N PRO A 507 34.27 -26.64 30.79
CA PRO A 507 35.30 -26.88 31.81
C PRO A 507 35.45 -28.37 32.12
N GLY A 508 36.69 -28.85 32.29
CA GLY A 508 37.00 -30.25 32.58
C GLY A 508 36.88 -31.20 31.37
N ALA A 509 36.80 -30.67 30.14
CA ALA A 509 36.67 -31.49 28.95
C ALA A 509 37.99 -32.18 28.56
N GLN A 510 37.89 -33.31 27.86
CA GLN A 510 39.05 -34.10 27.45
C GLN A 510 40.01 -33.27 26.57
N GLY A 511 41.26 -33.16 26.98
CA GLY A 511 42.31 -32.44 26.26
C GLY A 511 42.44 -30.95 26.60
N GLU A 512 41.79 -30.49 27.67
CA GLU A 512 41.95 -29.14 28.23
C GLU A 512 43.43 -28.79 28.51
N GLY A 513 43.83 -27.58 28.16
CA GLY A 513 45.18 -27.04 28.37
C GLY A 513 46.25 -27.51 27.38
N LYS A 514 45.89 -28.35 26.39
CA LYS A 514 46.81 -28.76 25.32
C LYS A 514 47.21 -27.57 24.43
N ILE A 515 48.44 -27.62 23.92
CA ILE A 515 49.02 -26.59 23.05
C ILE A 515 49.22 -27.18 21.65
N PHE A 516 48.76 -26.47 20.62
CA PHE A 516 48.87 -26.88 19.21
C PHE A 516 49.62 -25.84 18.37
N LYS A 517 50.31 -26.32 17.33
CA LYS A 517 51.12 -25.50 16.41
C LYS A 517 50.25 -24.67 15.45
N ASP A 518 49.14 -25.24 14.99
CA ASP A 518 48.21 -24.67 14.01
C ASP A 518 46.80 -25.27 14.16
N MET A 519 45.85 -24.74 13.39
CA MET A 519 44.47 -25.22 13.37
C MET A 519 44.39 -26.69 12.92
N ASP A 520 45.18 -27.09 11.92
CA ASP A 520 45.12 -28.44 11.35
C ASP A 520 45.50 -29.51 12.37
N GLU A 521 46.50 -29.26 13.22
CA GLU A 521 46.87 -30.18 14.30
C GLU A 521 45.77 -30.32 15.36
N ALA A 522 45.11 -29.20 15.72
CA ALA A 522 44.00 -29.23 16.66
C ALA A 522 42.78 -29.99 16.10
N VAL A 523 42.46 -29.80 14.81
CA VAL A 523 41.39 -30.55 14.13
C VAL A 523 41.75 -32.03 14.01
N LEU A 524 43.00 -32.36 13.69
CA LEU A 524 43.48 -33.74 13.64
C LEU A 524 43.36 -34.43 15.00
N ALA A 525 43.71 -33.74 16.10
CA ALA A 525 43.55 -34.26 17.46
C ALA A 525 42.08 -34.51 17.81
N TYR A 526 41.17 -33.65 17.37
CA TYR A 526 39.73 -33.85 17.50
C TYR A 526 39.24 -35.06 16.69
N ASP A 527 39.67 -35.19 15.43
CA ASP A 527 39.29 -36.32 14.57
C ASP A 527 39.87 -37.65 15.10
N ALA A 528 41.04 -37.62 15.74
CA ALA A 528 41.64 -38.75 16.47
C ALA A 528 40.93 -39.08 17.80
N LYS A 529 39.95 -38.27 18.23
CA LYS A 529 39.21 -38.39 19.50
C LYS A 529 40.07 -38.21 20.76
N GLU A 530 41.20 -37.51 20.63
CA GLU A 530 42.12 -37.17 21.71
C GLU A 530 41.82 -35.81 22.36
N LEU A 531 40.83 -35.10 21.81
CA LEU A 531 40.44 -33.74 22.18
C LEU A 531 38.93 -33.57 21.99
N ASN A 532 38.27 -32.95 22.97
CA ASN A 532 36.87 -32.57 22.86
C ASN A 532 36.74 -31.25 22.09
N LEU A 533 35.66 -31.10 21.32
CA LEU A 533 35.35 -29.89 20.55
C LEU A 533 35.34 -28.61 21.42
N GLN A 534 34.84 -28.74 22.66
CA GLN A 534 34.60 -27.64 23.59
C GLN A 534 35.69 -27.52 24.67
N ALA A 535 36.79 -28.27 24.55
CA ALA A 535 37.93 -28.15 25.45
C ALA A 535 38.69 -26.84 25.19
N GLU A 536 39.11 -26.18 26.26
CA GLU A 536 39.97 -25.00 26.18
C GLU A 536 41.41 -25.41 25.83
N ILE A 537 41.96 -24.82 24.77
CA ILE A 537 43.27 -25.12 24.21
C ILE A 537 44.04 -23.84 23.89
N LYS A 538 45.36 -23.97 23.70
CA LYS A 538 46.20 -22.87 23.22
C LYS A 538 46.70 -23.17 21.82
N VAL A 539 46.51 -22.25 20.88
CA VAL A 539 46.99 -22.40 19.51
C VAL A 539 47.92 -21.25 19.17
N ARG A 540 49.06 -21.56 18.52
CA ARG A 540 50.01 -20.55 18.04
C ARG A 540 49.45 -19.81 16.83
N GLN A 541 49.41 -18.48 16.90
CA GLN A 541 49.06 -17.61 15.77
C GLN A 541 50.29 -17.28 14.90
N GLU A 542 50.05 -16.75 13.70
CA GLU A 542 51.12 -16.37 12.74
C GLU A 542 52.08 -15.32 13.30
N ASP A 543 51.60 -14.46 14.22
CA ASP A 543 52.39 -13.45 14.92
C ASP A 543 53.27 -14.02 16.05
N GLY A 544 53.21 -15.33 16.30
CA GLY A 544 53.95 -16.04 17.33
C GLY A 544 53.31 -16.02 18.72
N THR A 545 52.16 -15.37 18.89
CA THR A 545 51.42 -15.36 20.17
C THR A 545 50.62 -16.66 20.35
N LEU A 546 50.32 -17.02 21.60
CA LEU A 546 49.45 -18.15 21.94
C LEU A 546 48.04 -17.63 22.20
N LEU A 547 47.09 -18.02 21.36
CA LEU A 547 45.69 -17.72 21.52
C LEU A 547 44.99 -18.81 22.34
N GLU A 548 44.35 -18.42 23.44
CA GLU A 548 43.46 -19.29 24.21
C GLU A 548 42.09 -19.36 23.53
N THR A 549 41.68 -20.55 23.08
CA THR A 549 40.44 -20.74 22.32
C THR A 549 39.94 -22.19 22.45
N THR A 550 38.91 -22.57 21.70
CA THR A 550 38.44 -23.96 21.60
C THR A 550 38.58 -24.47 20.18
N VAL A 551 38.64 -25.80 19.99
CA VAL A 551 38.68 -26.41 18.65
C VAL A 551 37.47 -25.98 17.83
N GLY A 552 36.30 -25.94 18.46
CA GLY A 552 35.08 -25.51 17.80
C GLY A 552 35.12 -24.07 17.30
N ARG A 553 35.72 -23.15 18.08
CA ARG A 553 35.95 -21.75 17.64
C ARG A 553 36.95 -21.67 16.49
N LEU A 554 38.02 -22.47 16.47
CA LEU A 554 38.94 -22.53 15.32
C LEU A 554 38.20 -22.96 14.04
N ILE A 555 37.41 -24.03 14.13
CA ILE A 555 36.61 -24.53 12.99
C ILE A 555 35.61 -23.47 12.52
N PHE A 556 34.95 -22.77 13.44
CA PHE A 556 34.02 -21.70 13.11
C PHE A 556 34.69 -20.54 12.36
N ASN A 557 35.93 -20.18 12.73
CA ASN A 557 36.66 -19.11 12.07
C ASN A 557 37.15 -19.45 10.65
N SER A 558 37.15 -20.73 10.24
CA SER A 558 37.56 -21.11 8.88
C SER A 558 36.66 -20.58 7.76
N VAL A 559 35.41 -20.24 8.06
CA VAL A 559 34.45 -19.68 7.08
C VAL A 559 34.34 -18.16 7.18
N ILE A 560 35.02 -17.53 8.14
CA ILE A 560 34.96 -16.09 8.39
C ILE A 560 36.00 -15.39 7.51
N PRO A 561 35.61 -14.38 6.71
CA PRO A 561 36.57 -13.58 5.96
C PRO A 561 37.61 -12.93 6.88
N PRO A 562 38.91 -12.94 6.53
CA PRO A 562 39.97 -12.39 7.37
C PRO A 562 39.72 -10.95 7.83
N GLU A 563 39.07 -10.14 7.00
CA GLU A 563 38.78 -8.72 7.26
C GLU A 563 37.79 -8.50 8.41
N VAL A 564 36.97 -9.51 8.73
CA VAL A 564 36.02 -9.45 9.85
C VAL A 564 36.72 -9.60 11.20
N GLY A 565 37.89 -10.25 11.22
CA GLY A 565 38.69 -10.55 12.41
C GLY A 565 38.31 -11.87 13.08
N TYR A 566 39.19 -12.36 13.96
CA TYR A 566 39.01 -13.62 14.68
C TYR A 566 37.96 -13.50 15.79
N ILE A 567 37.07 -14.49 15.86
CA ILE A 567 35.93 -14.52 16.78
C ILE A 567 36.17 -15.57 17.87
N ASN A 568 36.29 -15.12 19.12
CA ASN A 568 36.59 -15.98 20.27
C ASN A 568 35.52 -15.95 21.37
N GLU A 569 34.26 -15.78 21.00
CA GLU A 569 33.13 -15.75 21.93
C GLU A 569 32.00 -16.69 21.45
N VAL A 570 31.09 -17.06 22.34
CA VAL A 570 29.95 -17.93 22.02
C VAL A 570 28.98 -17.24 21.07
N GLN A 571 28.62 -17.91 19.99
CA GLN A 571 27.84 -17.35 18.89
C GLN A 571 26.37 -17.76 18.95
N GLY A 572 25.54 -16.87 19.51
CA GLY A 572 24.08 -16.95 19.41
C GLY A 572 23.53 -16.17 18.21
N LYS A 573 22.20 -16.10 18.09
CA LYS A 573 21.54 -15.42 16.96
C LYS A 573 21.94 -13.94 16.80
N LYS A 574 22.08 -13.21 17.91
CA LYS A 574 22.41 -11.77 17.90
C LYS A 574 23.84 -11.53 17.40
N GLN A 575 24.79 -12.34 17.87
CA GLN A 575 26.20 -12.24 17.50
C GLN A 575 26.38 -12.62 16.02
N LEU A 576 25.73 -13.69 15.55
CA LEU A 576 25.74 -14.08 14.13
C LEU A 576 25.21 -12.95 13.22
N ASN A 577 24.12 -12.27 13.61
CA ASN A 577 23.63 -11.10 12.86
C ASN A 577 24.67 -9.98 12.77
N ASN A 578 25.42 -9.72 13.85
CA ASN A 578 26.45 -8.70 13.86
C ASN A 578 27.63 -9.07 12.94
N ILE A 579 28.01 -10.34 12.89
CA ILE A 579 29.04 -10.86 11.99
C ILE A 579 28.63 -10.64 10.52
N VAL A 580 27.40 -11.02 10.17
CA VAL A 580 26.86 -10.83 8.81
C VAL A 580 26.83 -9.34 8.45
N ALA A 581 26.37 -8.48 9.36
CA ALA A 581 26.36 -7.03 9.14
C ALA A 581 27.77 -6.44 8.99
N LYS A 582 28.76 -6.96 9.74
CA LYS A 582 30.16 -6.52 9.63
C LYS A 582 30.80 -6.99 8.31
N SER A 583 30.59 -8.25 7.94
CA SER A 583 31.05 -8.81 6.66
C SER A 583 30.47 -8.05 5.47
N TYR A 584 29.17 -7.74 5.47
CA TYR A 584 28.55 -7.02 4.36
C TYR A 584 29.15 -5.62 4.16
N ARG A 585 29.46 -4.94 5.26
CA ARG A 585 30.04 -3.59 5.24
C ARG A 585 31.47 -3.57 4.73
N LEU A 586 32.30 -4.53 5.16
CA LEU A 586 33.74 -4.55 4.84
C LEU A 586 34.02 -5.28 3.51
N CYS A 587 33.36 -6.40 3.26
CA CYS A 587 33.69 -7.33 2.17
C CYS A 587 32.66 -7.29 1.02
N GLY A 588 31.50 -6.67 1.21
CA GLY A 588 30.42 -6.62 0.23
C GLY A 588 29.58 -7.91 0.13
N TYR A 589 28.59 -7.92 -0.77
CA TYR A 589 27.56 -8.96 -0.81
C TYR A 589 28.07 -10.36 -1.18
N GLN A 590 29.08 -10.46 -2.06
CA GLN A 590 29.57 -11.76 -2.55
C GLN A 590 30.23 -12.56 -1.43
N ALA A 591 31.21 -11.95 -0.75
CA ALA A 591 31.88 -12.58 0.39
C ALA A 591 30.91 -12.87 1.54
N THR A 592 29.90 -12.02 1.76
CA THR A 592 28.87 -12.29 2.78
C THR A 592 27.96 -13.46 2.40
N ALA A 593 27.61 -13.64 1.12
CA ALA A 593 26.83 -14.79 0.67
C ALA A 593 27.63 -16.10 0.85
N ASP A 594 28.93 -16.08 0.55
CA ASP A 594 29.82 -17.23 0.75
C ASP A 594 29.99 -17.56 2.24
N LEU A 595 30.16 -16.54 3.10
CA LEU A 595 30.14 -16.67 4.56
C LEU A 595 28.84 -17.31 5.06
N LEU A 596 27.69 -16.86 4.56
CA LEU A 596 26.38 -17.38 4.94
C LEU A 596 26.20 -18.86 4.54
N ASP A 597 26.66 -19.24 3.35
CA ASP A 597 26.65 -20.64 2.90
C ASP A 597 27.61 -21.51 3.74
N GLY A 598 28.76 -20.95 4.14
CA GLY A 598 29.70 -21.57 5.08
C GLY A 598 29.10 -21.81 6.47
N ILE A 599 28.53 -20.77 7.09
CA ILE A 599 27.86 -20.86 8.41
C ILE A 599 26.69 -21.83 8.35
N LYS A 600 25.89 -21.82 7.28
CA LYS A 600 24.80 -22.80 7.07
C LYS A 600 25.34 -24.23 7.10
N SER A 601 26.39 -24.51 6.34
CA SER A 601 26.97 -25.84 6.21
C SER A 601 27.56 -26.35 7.52
N LEU A 602 28.33 -25.50 8.22
CA LEU A 602 28.85 -25.81 9.56
C LEU A 602 27.71 -25.99 10.58
N GLY A 603 26.77 -25.05 10.62
CA GLY A 603 25.62 -25.06 11.52
C GLY A 603 24.83 -26.37 11.42
N PHE A 604 24.45 -26.78 10.21
CA PHE A 604 23.74 -28.07 10.04
C PHE A 604 24.61 -29.27 10.44
N LYS A 605 25.87 -29.32 10.00
CA LYS A 605 26.78 -30.43 10.32
C LYS A 605 26.96 -30.61 11.82
N TYR A 606 27.23 -29.53 12.54
CA TYR A 606 27.48 -29.58 13.98
C TYR A 606 26.18 -29.68 14.81
N SER A 607 25.06 -29.16 14.32
CA SER A 607 23.74 -29.43 14.93
C SER A 607 23.38 -30.91 14.86
N THR A 608 23.65 -31.59 13.74
CA THR A 608 23.44 -33.04 13.62
C THR A 608 24.40 -33.82 14.52
N LYS A 609 25.69 -33.45 14.57
CA LYS A 609 26.68 -34.08 15.45
C LYS A 609 26.36 -33.89 16.94
N ALA A 610 25.80 -32.75 17.32
CA ALA A 610 25.39 -32.49 18.70
C ALA A 610 24.33 -33.47 19.19
N GLY A 611 23.55 -34.08 18.27
CA GLY A 611 22.53 -35.07 18.62
C GLY A 611 21.45 -34.50 19.54
N MET A 612 21.16 -33.20 19.41
CA MET A 612 20.21 -32.52 20.31
C MET A 612 18.83 -33.14 20.20
N THR A 613 18.22 -33.38 21.35
CA THR A 613 16.90 -33.99 21.48
C THR A 613 16.10 -33.23 22.54
N VAL A 614 14.79 -33.45 22.56
CA VAL A 614 13.91 -32.96 23.62
C VAL A 614 13.18 -34.17 24.20
N GLY A 615 13.45 -34.42 25.48
CA GLY A 615 12.76 -35.42 26.28
C GLY A 615 11.92 -34.77 27.38
N LEU A 616 10.99 -35.56 27.93
CA LEU A 616 10.29 -35.16 29.15
C LEU A 616 11.28 -35.01 30.32
N ALA A 617 12.42 -35.71 30.35
CA ALA A 617 13.40 -35.53 31.42
C ALA A 617 14.03 -34.13 31.46
N ASP A 618 14.13 -33.45 30.32
CA ASP A 618 14.81 -32.15 30.19
C ASP A 618 13.98 -30.99 30.76
N ILE A 619 12.66 -31.17 30.91
CA ILE A 619 11.75 -30.17 31.48
C ILE A 619 11.71 -30.35 33.00
N THR A 620 12.64 -29.70 33.71
CA THR A 620 12.71 -29.75 35.18
C THR A 620 11.80 -28.70 35.83
N VAL A 621 10.88 -29.14 36.70
CA VAL A 621 10.05 -28.24 37.50
C VAL A 621 10.81 -27.84 38.76
N PRO A 622 10.93 -26.54 39.08
CA PRO A 622 11.64 -26.11 40.29
C PRO A 622 10.89 -26.57 41.54
N LYS A 623 11.63 -27.12 42.51
CA LYS A 623 11.05 -27.63 43.78
C LYS A 623 10.39 -26.49 44.59
N GLU A 624 11.00 -25.32 44.56
CA GLU A 624 10.56 -24.07 45.21
C GLU A 624 9.18 -23.60 44.73
N LYS A 625 8.73 -24.03 43.54
CA LYS A 625 7.42 -23.63 42.98
C LYS A 625 6.27 -23.82 43.97
N ARG A 626 6.23 -24.96 44.67
CA ARG A 626 5.12 -25.27 45.60
C ARG A 626 5.07 -24.29 46.77
N GLU A 627 6.23 -23.90 47.28
CA GLU A 627 6.37 -22.97 48.40
C GLU A 627 5.98 -21.56 47.97
N LEU A 628 6.43 -21.12 46.79
CA LEU A 628 6.08 -19.82 46.22
C LEU A 628 4.56 -19.67 45.97
N LEU A 629 3.92 -20.72 45.46
CA LEU A 629 2.48 -20.74 45.23
C LEU A 629 1.68 -20.73 46.53
N ALA A 630 2.10 -21.50 47.54
CA ALA A 630 1.45 -21.49 48.86
C ALA A 630 1.56 -20.10 49.52
N ALA A 631 2.73 -19.46 49.44
CA ALA A 631 2.93 -18.11 49.95
C ALA A 631 2.11 -17.05 49.20
N ALA A 632 1.80 -17.26 47.92
CA ALA A 632 0.90 -16.40 47.15
C ALA A 632 -0.57 -16.60 47.57
N ASP A 633 -1.01 -17.85 47.73
CA ASP A 633 -2.35 -18.19 48.21
C ASP A 633 -2.64 -17.60 49.60
N ASP A 634 -1.68 -17.68 50.53
CA ASP A 634 -1.79 -17.09 51.87
C ASP A 634 -1.93 -15.56 51.82
N ARG A 635 -1.21 -14.90 50.91
CA ARG A 635 -1.32 -13.44 50.69
C ARG A 635 -2.69 -13.07 50.14
N VAL A 636 -3.20 -13.82 49.16
CA VAL A 636 -4.54 -13.63 48.60
C VAL A 636 -5.62 -13.82 49.67
N ALA A 637 -5.49 -14.86 50.52
CA ALA A 637 -6.43 -15.10 51.62
C ALA A 637 -6.46 -13.94 52.64
N LYS A 638 -5.30 -13.32 52.92
CA LYS A 638 -5.23 -12.11 53.76
C LYS A 638 -5.93 -10.91 53.11
N THR A 639 -5.74 -10.69 51.81
CA THR A 639 -6.41 -9.63 51.05
C THR A 639 -7.92 -9.85 51.03
N GLU A 640 -8.37 -11.08 50.82
CA GLU A 640 -9.78 -11.47 50.87
C GLU A 640 -10.37 -11.24 52.27
N GLN A 641 -9.62 -11.53 53.32
CA GLN A 641 -10.04 -11.26 54.69
C GLN A 641 -10.16 -9.75 54.97
N GLN A 642 -9.25 -8.93 54.45
CA GLN A 642 -9.34 -7.47 54.55
C GLN A 642 -10.60 -6.94 53.86
N TYR A 643 -10.92 -7.46 52.67
CA TYR A 643 -12.14 -7.13 51.94
C TYR A 643 -13.40 -7.52 52.73
N ARG A 644 -13.47 -8.74 53.26
CA ARG A 644 -14.60 -9.20 54.09
C ARG A 644 -14.77 -8.41 55.38
N ARG A 645 -13.68 -7.85 55.92
CA ARG A 645 -13.70 -6.94 57.08
C ARG A 645 -14.06 -5.50 56.71
N GLY A 646 -14.26 -5.18 55.43
CA GLY A 646 -14.58 -3.84 54.94
C GLY A 646 -13.40 -2.86 54.97
N LEU A 647 -12.15 -3.36 55.05
CA LEU A 647 -10.94 -2.52 55.12
C LEU A 647 -10.47 -2.02 53.75
N ILE A 648 -10.89 -2.69 52.67
CA ILE A 648 -10.55 -2.37 51.28
C ILE A 648 -11.79 -2.53 50.41
N THR A 649 -11.80 -1.85 49.26
CA THR A 649 -12.87 -1.99 48.26
C THR A 649 -12.65 -3.24 47.38
N ASP A 650 -13.66 -3.64 46.59
CA ASP A 650 -13.52 -4.78 45.67
C ASP A 650 -12.52 -4.48 44.53
N GLU A 651 -12.44 -3.23 44.07
CA GLU A 651 -11.46 -2.82 43.06
C GLU A 651 -10.03 -2.89 43.61
N GLU A 652 -9.80 -2.43 44.85
CA GLU A 652 -8.50 -2.54 45.52
C GLU A 652 -8.13 -4.00 45.79
N ARG A 653 -9.10 -4.83 46.18
CA ARG A 653 -8.92 -6.28 46.34
C ARG A 653 -8.49 -6.91 45.01
N TYR A 654 -9.23 -6.64 43.94
CA TYR A 654 -8.94 -7.13 42.58
C TYR A 654 -7.52 -6.76 42.14
N GLY A 655 -7.14 -5.49 42.26
CA GLY A 655 -5.80 -5.00 41.91
C GLY A 655 -4.69 -5.70 42.70
N LYS A 656 -4.85 -5.82 44.03
CA LYS A 656 -3.88 -6.52 44.88
C LYS A 656 -3.75 -7.99 44.55
N VAL A 657 -4.85 -8.69 44.27
CA VAL A 657 -4.81 -10.12 43.88
C VAL A 657 -4.02 -10.31 42.59
N ILE A 658 -4.20 -9.45 41.60
CA ILE A 658 -3.45 -9.50 40.34
C ILE A 658 -1.97 -9.26 40.57
N GLU A 659 -1.62 -8.26 41.38
CA GLU A 659 -0.22 -7.93 41.70
C GLU A 659 0.48 -9.10 42.39
N ILE A 660 -0.17 -9.74 43.37
CA ILE A 660 0.36 -10.90 44.08
C ILE A 660 0.66 -12.05 43.11
N TRP A 661 -0.27 -12.38 42.21
CA TRP A 661 -0.09 -13.46 41.25
C TRP A 661 0.92 -13.16 40.15
N THR A 662 1.04 -11.89 39.75
CA THR A 662 2.05 -11.44 38.79
C THR A 662 3.44 -11.65 39.39
N LYS A 663 3.66 -11.16 40.62
CA LYS A 663 4.92 -11.33 41.34
C LYS A 663 5.26 -12.81 41.56
N ALA A 664 4.29 -13.63 41.97
CA ALA A 664 4.50 -15.07 42.15
C ALA A 664 4.89 -15.76 40.82
N THR A 665 4.32 -15.33 39.70
CA THR A 665 4.68 -15.85 38.37
C THR A 665 6.13 -15.52 38.01
N ASP A 666 6.58 -14.30 38.32
CA ASP A 666 7.95 -13.87 38.06
C ASP A 666 8.96 -14.58 38.98
N ASP A 667 8.65 -14.71 40.28
CA ASP A 667 9.46 -15.45 41.25
C ASP A 667 9.66 -16.93 40.81
N VAL A 668 8.58 -17.59 40.35
CA VAL A 668 8.64 -18.96 39.80
C VAL A 668 9.47 -19.02 38.52
N THR A 669 9.45 -17.97 37.70
CA THR A 669 10.25 -17.90 36.47
C THR A 669 11.74 -17.83 36.79
N GLN A 670 12.12 -17.03 37.79
CA GLN A 670 13.50 -16.91 38.22
C GLN A 670 14.03 -18.21 38.84
N ALA A 671 13.23 -18.86 39.68
CA ALA A 671 13.55 -20.18 40.25
C ALA A 671 13.77 -21.24 39.15
N LEU A 672 12.93 -21.23 38.11
CA LEU A 672 13.08 -22.13 36.96
C LEU A 672 14.42 -21.90 36.24
N MET A 673 14.76 -20.64 35.94
CA MET A 673 15.99 -20.31 35.21
C MET A 673 17.25 -20.69 35.98
N ASN A 674 17.24 -20.57 37.31
CA ASN A 674 18.36 -20.96 38.16
C ASN A 674 18.53 -22.50 38.27
N THR A 675 17.49 -23.28 37.97
CA THR A 675 17.51 -24.74 38.12
C THR A 675 18.05 -25.46 36.88
N LEU A 676 17.95 -24.85 35.69
CA LEU A 676 18.31 -25.48 34.42
C LEU A 676 19.82 -25.50 34.20
N ASP A 677 20.38 -26.65 33.83
CA ASP A 677 21.78 -26.79 33.42
C ASP A 677 22.04 -26.07 32.08
N HIS A 678 23.25 -25.52 31.91
CA HIS A 678 23.65 -24.79 30.70
C HIS A 678 23.71 -25.70 29.46
N PHE A 679 23.97 -26.99 29.66
CA PHE A 679 23.96 -28.01 28.59
C PHE A 679 22.59 -28.71 28.43
N ASN A 680 21.56 -28.26 29.15
CA ASN A 680 20.20 -28.75 28.90
C ASN A 680 19.75 -28.32 27.48
N PRO A 681 19.23 -29.24 26.64
CA PRO A 681 18.82 -28.91 25.28
C PRO A 681 17.80 -27.78 25.18
N ILE A 682 16.82 -27.75 26.09
CA ILE A 682 15.76 -26.72 26.09
C ILE A 682 16.33 -25.36 26.49
N TYR A 683 17.25 -25.36 27.46
CA TYR A 683 17.96 -24.16 27.86
C TYR A 683 18.78 -23.60 26.70
N MET A 684 19.62 -24.43 26.06
CA MET A 684 20.43 -24.04 24.90
C MET A 684 19.59 -23.51 23.74
N MET A 685 18.44 -24.14 23.42
CA MET A 685 17.55 -23.65 22.35
C MET A 685 17.01 -22.24 22.64
N ALA A 686 16.66 -21.96 23.89
CA ALA A 686 16.13 -20.67 24.31
C ALA A 686 17.22 -19.58 24.43
N THR A 687 18.39 -19.89 25.00
CA THR A 687 19.47 -18.92 25.22
C THR A 687 20.26 -18.61 23.95
N SER A 688 20.46 -19.59 23.06
CA SER A 688 21.06 -19.36 21.73
C SER A 688 20.19 -18.45 20.85
N GLY A 689 18.89 -18.34 21.15
CA GLY A 689 17.90 -17.64 20.33
C GLY A 689 17.52 -18.41 19.07
N ALA A 690 17.84 -19.70 18.99
CA ALA A 690 17.46 -20.58 17.87
C ALA A 690 15.95 -20.75 17.79
N ARG A 691 15.32 -21.16 18.91
CA ARG A 691 13.86 -21.29 19.04
C ARG A 691 13.47 -21.35 20.51
N GLY A 692 12.41 -20.63 20.86
CA GLY A 692 11.95 -20.56 22.25
C GLY A 692 12.24 -19.21 22.89
N ASN A 693 11.48 -18.87 23.92
CA ASN A 693 11.80 -17.76 24.81
C ASN A 693 11.55 -18.16 26.27
N ILE A 694 12.01 -17.34 27.21
CA ILE A 694 11.88 -17.59 28.66
C ILE A 694 10.40 -17.73 29.07
N GLN A 695 9.49 -16.98 28.44
CA GLN A 695 8.05 -17.07 28.73
C GLN A 695 7.45 -18.42 28.32
N GLN A 696 7.90 -19.02 27.21
CA GLN A 696 7.47 -20.36 26.78
C GLN A 696 8.04 -21.44 27.70
N LEU A 697 9.31 -21.31 28.09
CA LEU A 697 9.94 -22.14 29.12
C LEU A 697 9.15 -22.11 30.45
N ARG A 698 8.75 -20.90 30.88
CA ARG A 698 7.88 -20.71 32.04
C ARG A 698 6.55 -21.45 31.92
N GLN A 699 5.89 -21.40 30.75
CA GLN A 699 4.63 -22.12 30.55
C GLN A 699 4.79 -23.65 30.53
N LEU A 700 5.96 -24.16 30.11
CA LEU A 700 6.26 -25.58 30.08
C LEU A 700 6.54 -26.15 31.48
N ALA A 701 7.38 -25.48 32.28
CA ALA A 701 7.92 -26.01 33.53
C ALA A 701 7.60 -25.18 34.78
N GLY A 702 7.29 -23.89 34.64
CA GLY A 702 6.95 -22.98 35.74
C GLY A 702 5.46 -23.05 36.07
N MET A 703 4.72 -22.04 35.63
CA MET A 703 3.26 -21.97 35.68
C MET A 703 2.75 -21.15 34.49
N ARG A 704 1.47 -21.28 34.14
CA ARG A 704 0.92 -20.48 33.04
C ARG A 704 0.61 -19.05 33.46
N GLY A 705 0.12 -18.85 34.68
CA GLY A 705 -0.15 -17.54 35.27
C GLY A 705 -1.58 -17.04 35.01
N LEU A 706 -1.75 -15.72 35.06
CA LEU A 706 -3.02 -15.05 34.83
C LEU A 706 -3.43 -15.08 33.34
N MET A 707 -4.73 -15.09 33.09
CA MET A 707 -5.32 -15.08 31.73
C MET A 707 -6.30 -13.93 31.59
N ALA A 708 -6.38 -13.35 30.40
CA ALA A 708 -7.38 -12.34 30.07
C ALA A 708 -8.65 -12.98 29.49
N ASP A 709 -9.79 -12.42 29.83
CA ASP A 709 -11.07 -12.74 29.22
C ASP A 709 -11.20 -12.08 27.81
N PRO A 710 -12.28 -12.34 27.06
CA PRO A 710 -12.48 -11.70 25.76
C PRO A 710 -12.62 -10.17 25.81
N SER A 711 -12.99 -9.59 26.96
CA SER A 711 -13.08 -8.15 27.16
C SER A 711 -11.71 -7.48 27.43
N GLY A 712 -10.70 -8.29 27.79
CA GLY A 712 -9.38 -7.82 28.20
C GLY A 712 -9.22 -7.69 29.72
N ARG A 713 -10.24 -8.04 30.50
CA ARG A 713 -10.15 -8.08 31.96
C ARG A 713 -9.40 -9.33 32.38
N THR A 714 -8.43 -9.17 33.27
CA THR A 714 -7.66 -10.28 33.83
C THR A 714 -8.53 -11.11 34.77
N ILE A 715 -8.57 -12.42 34.55
CA ILE A 715 -9.30 -13.38 35.39
C ILE A 715 -8.52 -13.58 36.69
N GLU A 716 -9.19 -13.37 37.82
CA GLU A 716 -8.56 -13.43 39.16
C GLU A 716 -7.99 -14.80 39.52
N LEU A 717 -8.57 -15.87 38.98
CA LEU A 717 -8.12 -17.24 39.19
C LEU A 717 -6.97 -17.57 38.20
N PRO A 718 -5.71 -17.66 38.66
CA PRO A 718 -4.59 -18.01 37.79
C PRO A 718 -4.60 -19.50 37.45
N ILE A 719 -3.87 -19.85 36.39
CA ILE A 719 -3.53 -21.24 36.07
C ILE A 719 -2.19 -21.56 36.76
N LYS A 720 -2.26 -22.35 37.83
CA LYS A 720 -1.09 -22.73 38.65
C LYS A 720 -0.30 -23.88 38.03
N ALA A 721 -0.99 -24.72 37.27
CA ALA A 721 -0.37 -25.80 36.52
C ALA A 721 0.50 -25.29 35.36
N ASN A 722 1.40 -26.16 34.91
CA ASN A 722 2.18 -26.00 33.68
C ASN A 722 1.85 -27.12 32.69
N PHE A 723 2.36 -27.04 31.46
CA PHE A 723 2.07 -28.06 30.44
C PHE A 723 2.65 -29.43 30.76
N ARG A 724 3.74 -29.51 31.53
CA ARG A 724 4.31 -30.78 31.99
C ARG A 724 3.39 -31.52 32.96
N GLU A 725 2.85 -30.80 33.94
CA GLU A 725 1.97 -31.34 34.99
C GLU A 725 0.57 -31.65 34.45
N GLY A 726 0.17 -30.97 33.37
CA GLY A 726 -1.17 -31.05 32.79
C GLY A 726 -2.12 -30.04 33.42
N LEU A 727 -3.09 -29.57 32.64
CA LEU A 727 -4.10 -28.60 33.10
C LEU A 727 -5.39 -29.31 33.50
N THR A 728 -6.06 -28.80 34.52
CA THR A 728 -7.44 -29.21 34.84
C THR A 728 -8.41 -28.72 33.75
N VAL A 729 -9.61 -29.32 33.69
CA VAL A 729 -10.65 -28.91 32.73
C VAL A 729 -10.99 -27.42 32.84
N LEU A 730 -11.07 -26.89 34.07
CA LEU A 730 -11.36 -25.48 34.31
C LEU A 730 -10.23 -24.57 33.84
N GLU A 731 -8.98 -24.89 34.16
CA GLU A 731 -7.81 -24.11 33.71
C GLU A 731 -7.68 -24.13 32.18
N TYR A 732 -7.93 -25.28 31.55
CA TYR A 732 -7.93 -25.39 30.09
C TYR A 732 -9.06 -24.56 29.46
N PHE A 733 -10.26 -24.58 30.06
CA PHE A 733 -11.38 -23.75 29.62
C PHE A 733 -11.07 -22.26 29.74
N ILE A 734 -10.50 -21.81 30.87
CA ILE A 734 -10.07 -20.42 31.08
C ILE A 734 -9.08 -20.00 29.98
N SER A 735 -8.08 -20.83 29.71
CA SER A 735 -7.11 -20.58 28.64
C SER A 735 -7.74 -20.45 27.24
N SER A 736 -8.87 -21.10 26.98
CA SER A 736 -9.45 -21.14 25.64
C SER A 736 -9.96 -19.78 25.17
N HIS A 737 -10.33 -18.89 26.10
CA HIS A 737 -10.81 -17.54 25.81
C HIS A 737 -9.74 -16.69 25.10
N GLY A 738 -8.56 -16.59 25.72
CA GLY A 738 -7.43 -15.85 25.16
C GLY A 738 -6.95 -16.44 23.82
N ALA A 739 -6.87 -17.77 23.73
CA ALA A 739 -6.45 -18.44 22.50
C ALA A 739 -7.43 -18.21 21.33
N ARG A 740 -8.74 -18.32 21.57
CA ARG A 740 -9.76 -18.10 20.54
C ARG A 740 -9.79 -16.64 20.08
N LYS A 741 -9.68 -15.69 21.01
CA LYS A 741 -9.60 -14.26 20.67
C LYS A 741 -8.37 -13.96 19.81
N GLY A 742 -7.20 -14.50 20.18
CA GLY A 742 -5.98 -14.35 19.40
C GLY A 742 -6.10 -14.87 17.97
N LEU A 743 -6.69 -16.06 17.78
CA LEU A 743 -6.92 -16.64 16.46
C LEU A 743 -7.91 -15.82 15.62
N ALA A 744 -9.02 -15.39 16.23
CA ALA A 744 -10.04 -14.59 15.54
C ALA A 744 -9.51 -13.23 15.09
N ASP A 745 -8.80 -12.52 15.97
CA ASP A 745 -8.23 -11.21 15.65
C ASP A 745 -7.12 -11.31 14.59
N THR A 746 -6.29 -12.36 14.63
CA THR A 746 -5.27 -12.61 13.58
C THR A 746 -5.93 -12.79 12.21
N ALA A 747 -7.01 -13.57 12.13
CA ALA A 747 -7.74 -13.79 10.89
C ALA A 747 -8.43 -12.52 10.37
N LEU A 748 -9.02 -11.71 11.26
CA LEU A 748 -9.74 -10.48 10.88
C LEU A 748 -8.79 -9.36 10.45
N ARG A 749 -7.77 -9.07 11.27
CA ARG A 749 -6.97 -7.85 11.13
C ARG A 749 -5.84 -7.96 10.09
N THR A 750 -5.54 -9.16 9.58
CA THR A 750 -4.60 -9.35 8.45
C THR A 750 -5.02 -8.53 7.22
N ALA A 751 -6.34 -8.36 7.00
CA ALA A 751 -6.86 -7.56 5.90
C ALA A 751 -6.60 -6.05 6.06
N ASP A 752 -6.57 -5.55 7.31
CA ASP A 752 -6.44 -4.13 7.62
C ASP A 752 -5.01 -3.63 7.37
N SER A 753 -3.99 -4.40 7.76
CA SER A 753 -2.59 -4.06 7.45
C SER A 753 -2.35 -3.99 5.94
N GLY A 754 -2.84 -4.96 5.17
CA GLY A 754 -2.74 -4.92 3.71
C GLY A 754 -3.46 -3.73 3.09
N TYR A 755 -4.56 -3.28 3.70
CA TYR A 755 -5.28 -2.07 3.27
C TYR A 755 -4.54 -0.77 3.62
N LEU A 756 -3.86 -0.70 4.77
CA LEU A 756 -2.97 0.42 5.11
C LEU A 756 -1.78 0.51 4.14
N THR A 757 -1.06 -0.59 3.90
CA THR A 757 0.06 -0.64 2.94
C THR A 757 -0.37 -0.14 1.57
N ARG A 758 -1.56 -0.56 1.12
CA ARG A 758 -2.13 -0.08 -0.13
C ARG A 758 -2.32 1.43 -0.14
N ARG A 759 -2.93 2.02 0.90
CA ARG A 759 -3.13 3.48 0.99
C ARG A 759 -1.80 4.23 1.00
N LEU A 760 -0.79 3.70 1.69
CA LEU A 760 0.55 4.27 1.72
C LEU A 760 1.23 4.22 0.33
N VAL A 761 1.06 3.13 -0.42
CA VAL A 761 1.55 3.03 -1.80
C VAL A 761 0.84 4.03 -2.70
N ASP A 762 -0.48 4.14 -2.58
CA ASP A 762 -1.30 5.02 -3.41
C ASP A 762 -0.93 6.51 -3.25
N VAL A 763 -0.50 6.94 -2.05
CA VAL A 763 -0.08 8.33 -1.78
C VAL A 763 1.36 8.65 -2.19
N SER A 764 2.25 7.65 -2.26
CA SER A 764 3.69 7.86 -2.40
C SER A 764 4.32 7.27 -3.66
N GLN A 765 3.55 6.56 -4.48
CA GLN A 765 4.03 5.92 -5.70
C GLN A 765 4.73 6.86 -6.71
N ASP A 766 4.46 8.17 -6.67
CA ASP A 766 5.08 9.15 -7.56
C ASP A 766 6.41 9.71 -7.01
N VAL A 767 6.79 9.32 -5.78
CA VAL A 767 8.03 9.73 -5.14
C VAL A 767 9.19 8.86 -5.58
N ILE A 768 9.95 9.38 -6.54
CA ILE A 768 11.11 8.74 -7.18
C ILE A 768 12.32 9.67 -7.01
N VAL A 769 13.54 9.12 -6.95
CA VAL A 769 14.75 9.94 -6.99
C VAL A 769 14.98 10.48 -8.41
N ARG A 770 14.89 11.80 -8.61
CA ARG A 770 14.97 12.41 -9.96
C ARG A 770 16.13 13.38 -10.17
N GLU A 771 16.75 13.84 -9.10
CA GLU A 771 17.82 14.84 -9.11
C GLU A 771 18.92 14.42 -8.13
N ASP A 772 20.16 14.86 -8.37
CA ASP A 772 21.26 14.58 -7.45
C ASP A 772 21.19 15.48 -6.21
N ASP A 773 21.11 16.80 -6.46
CA ASP A 773 20.93 17.82 -5.44
C ASP A 773 19.80 18.79 -5.84
N CYS A 774 18.93 19.13 -4.89
CA CYS A 774 17.87 20.14 -5.07
C CYS A 774 18.30 21.55 -4.65
N GLY A 775 19.54 21.73 -4.15
CA GLY A 775 20.07 23.03 -3.73
C GLY A 775 19.40 23.63 -2.49
N THR A 776 18.76 22.81 -1.66
CA THR A 776 18.08 23.31 -0.45
C THR A 776 19.09 23.74 0.61
N THR A 777 18.90 24.94 1.16
CA THR A 777 19.62 25.47 2.32
C THR A 777 18.87 25.22 3.64
N GLN A 778 17.80 24.42 3.59
CA GLN A 778 16.97 24.10 4.75
C GLN A 778 17.16 22.64 5.17
N GLY A 779 17.37 22.42 6.46
CA GLY A 779 17.47 21.11 7.09
C GLY A 779 16.52 20.98 8.27
N ILE A 780 16.47 19.79 8.85
CA ILE A 780 15.76 19.50 10.10
C ILE A 780 16.77 19.34 11.24
N LEU A 781 16.38 19.78 12.43
CA LEU A 781 17.14 19.54 13.65
C LEU A 781 16.76 18.16 14.19
N VAL A 782 17.76 17.33 14.47
CA VAL A 782 17.58 15.95 14.93
C VAL A 782 18.27 15.78 16.28
N GLU A 783 17.55 15.15 17.19
CA GLU A 783 17.96 14.85 18.57
C GLU A 783 17.50 13.43 18.94
N ASP A 784 17.89 12.97 20.13
CA ASP A 784 17.40 11.73 20.74
C ASP A 784 15.87 11.76 20.89
N ILE A 785 15.20 10.68 20.50
CA ILE A 785 13.77 10.51 20.76
C ILE A 785 13.61 9.87 22.14
N LYS A 786 12.96 10.58 23.07
CA LYS A 786 12.75 10.14 24.46
C LYS A 786 11.26 10.03 24.77
N ASP A 787 10.88 9.04 25.58
CA ASP A 787 9.54 8.93 26.19
C ASP A 787 9.70 8.95 27.72
N GLY A 788 9.49 10.13 28.31
CA GLY A 788 9.87 10.40 29.68
C GLY A 788 11.39 10.22 29.89
N PRO A 789 11.83 9.34 30.82
CA PRO A 789 13.25 9.06 31.05
C PRO A 789 13.85 8.04 30.08
N GLU A 790 13.05 7.32 29.30
CA GLU A 790 13.54 6.25 28.41
C GLU A 790 13.93 6.81 27.04
N VAL A 791 15.16 6.53 26.60
CA VAL A 791 15.61 6.88 25.24
C VAL A 791 15.14 5.79 24.28
N ILE A 792 14.18 6.13 23.41
CA ILE A 792 13.63 5.21 22.41
C ILE A 792 14.63 5.02 21.27
N GLU A 793 15.19 6.12 20.77
CA GLU A 793 16.10 6.11 19.62
C GLU A 793 17.19 7.17 19.81
N LYS A 794 18.44 6.73 19.67
CA LYS A 794 19.61 7.56 19.85
C LYS A 794 19.93 8.37 18.61
N LEU A 795 20.57 9.53 18.81
CA LEU A 795 21.07 10.40 17.76
C LEU A 795 22.01 9.65 16.80
N GLU A 796 22.87 8.76 17.31
CA GLU A 796 23.80 7.97 16.48
C GLU A 796 23.05 7.19 15.38
N GLU A 797 21.93 6.53 15.71
CA GLU A 797 21.16 5.72 14.75
C GLU A 797 20.46 6.59 13.70
N ARG A 798 20.04 7.80 14.07
CA ARG A 798 19.33 8.73 13.18
C ARG A 798 20.24 9.42 12.18
N LEU A 799 21.51 9.58 12.52
CA LEU A 799 22.51 10.24 11.65
C LEU A 799 23.05 9.32 10.55
N VAL A 800 23.14 8.00 10.79
CA VAL A 800 23.75 7.06 9.83
C VAL A 800 23.10 7.14 8.45
N GLY A 801 23.92 7.38 7.42
CA GLY A 801 23.49 7.43 6.03
C GLY A 801 22.67 8.67 5.66
N ARG A 802 22.76 9.75 6.45
CA ARG A 802 22.22 11.08 6.13
C ARG A 802 23.32 12.03 5.71
N PHE A 803 22.94 13.17 5.13
CA PHE A 803 23.87 14.24 4.73
C PHE A 803 23.70 15.45 5.64
N VAL A 804 24.82 16.07 6.01
CA VAL A 804 24.83 17.33 6.76
C VAL A 804 24.58 18.52 5.84
N LEU A 805 24.05 19.62 6.40
CA LEU A 805 23.84 20.86 5.65
C LEU A 805 25.10 21.74 5.61
N GLU A 806 25.86 21.70 6.69
CA GLU A 806 27.10 22.47 6.92
C GLU A 806 28.15 21.53 7.50
N ASP A 807 29.43 21.82 7.27
CA ASP A 807 30.53 21.00 7.79
C ASP A 807 30.52 21.01 9.33
N VAL A 808 30.53 19.81 9.92
CA VAL A 808 30.47 19.63 11.36
C VAL A 808 31.88 19.53 11.91
N LYS A 809 32.22 20.36 12.89
CA LYS A 809 33.53 20.40 13.52
C LYS A 809 33.42 20.03 14.99
N ASP A 810 34.43 19.38 15.55
CA ASP A 810 34.52 19.24 17.00
C ASP A 810 34.72 20.64 17.64
N PRO A 811 33.87 21.08 18.58
CA PRO A 811 34.02 22.37 19.27
C PRO A 811 35.32 22.50 20.07
N LYS A 812 35.93 21.38 20.49
CA LYS A 812 37.15 21.36 21.31
C LYS A 812 38.42 21.31 20.47
N THR A 813 38.44 20.48 19.42
CA THR A 813 39.66 20.26 18.60
C THR A 813 39.66 21.07 17.29
N GLY A 814 38.49 21.48 16.81
CA GLY A 814 38.31 22.15 15.51
C GLY A 814 38.41 21.21 14.31
N GLU A 815 38.61 19.90 14.52
CA GLU A 815 38.67 18.89 13.46
C GLU A 815 37.30 18.69 12.80
N ILE A 816 37.29 18.51 11.48
CA ILE A 816 36.06 18.28 10.72
C ILE A 816 35.62 16.82 10.93
N LEU A 817 34.48 16.62 11.59
CA LEU A 817 33.88 15.31 11.87
C LEU A 817 33.09 14.79 10.66
N ALA A 818 32.37 15.68 9.96
CA ALA A 818 31.61 15.35 8.76
C ALA A 818 31.58 16.52 7.76
N THR A 819 31.55 16.19 6.47
CA THR A 819 31.54 17.16 5.36
C THR A 819 30.20 17.14 4.64
N THR A 820 29.85 18.26 4.01
CA THR A 820 28.62 18.39 3.21
C THR A 820 28.58 17.49 1.96
N GLU A 821 29.73 17.02 1.47
CA GLU A 821 29.83 16.22 0.25
C GLU A 821 29.55 14.72 0.47
N ASN A 822 29.77 14.21 1.68
CA ASN A 822 29.71 12.79 1.97
C ASN A 822 28.55 12.44 2.92
N GLU A 823 28.05 11.20 2.83
CA GLU A 823 27.10 10.70 3.81
C GLU A 823 27.79 10.39 5.13
N ILE A 824 27.08 10.56 6.25
CA ILE A 824 27.59 10.25 7.59
C ILE A 824 27.74 8.74 7.74
N THR A 825 28.95 8.28 8.01
CA THR A 825 29.25 6.87 8.31
C THR A 825 28.94 6.52 9.77
N GLU A 826 28.88 5.23 10.11
CA GLU A 826 28.61 4.76 11.47
C GLU A 826 29.67 5.24 12.48
N GLU A 827 30.93 5.36 12.05
CA GLU A 827 32.04 5.86 12.89
C GLU A 827 31.92 7.36 13.13
N GLN A 828 31.60 8.13 12.07
CA GLN A 828 31.34 9.56 12.17
C GLN A 828 30.10 9.86 13.03
N ALA A 829 29.02 9.07 12.89
CA ALA A 829 27.83 9.23 13.69
C ALA A 829 28.12 9.07 15.19
N LYS A 830 28.96 8.09 15.57
CA LYS A 830 29.41 7.90 16.96
C LYS A 830 30.28 9.05 17.45
N ALA A 831 31.21 9.52 16.63
CA ALA A 831 32.06 10.66 16.97
C ALA A 831 31.23 11.94 17.18
N ILE A 832 30.25 12.19 16.32
CA ILE A 832 29.35 13.35 16.43
C ILE A 832 28.45 13.25 17.66
N ALA A 833 27.83 12.10 17.91
CA ALA A 833 26.94 11.89 19.06
C ALA A 833 27.69 11.97 20.41
N GLY A 834 29.02 11.79 20.43
CA GLY A 834 29.83 12.02 21.62
C GLY A 834 30.08 13.50 21.94
N VAL A 835 29.79 14.40 21.00
CA VAL A 835 30.15 15.83 21.07
C VAL A 835 28.91 16.74 20.99
N TYR A 836 27.90 16.34 20.23
CA TYR A 836 26.67 17.10 19.98
C TYR A 836 25.43 16.35 20.47
N ASP A 837 24.55 17.07 21.17
CA ASP A 837 23.22 16.55 21.56
C ASP A 837 22.18 16.66 20.44
N GLN A 838 22.39 17.58 19.49
CA GLN A 838 21.51 17.84 18.37
C GLN A 838 22.30 18.26 17.13
N LEU A 839 21.81 17.86 15.95
CA LEU A 839 22.46 18.18 14.67
C LEU A 839 21.44 18.52 13.58
N LYS A 840 21.79 19.49 12.74
CA LYS A 840 21.00 19.87 11.57
C LYS A 840 21.39 19.03 10.34
N ILE A 841 20.45 18.24 9.83
CA ILE A 841 20.66 17.37 8.66
C ILE A 841 19.75 17.74 7.49
N ARG A 842 20.13 17.30 6.29
CA ARG A 842 19.22 17.29 5.13
C ARG A 842 18.18 16.19 5.30
N SER A 843 16.93 16.51 4.98
CA SER A 843 15.81 15.56 5.07
C SER A 843 14.94 15.63 3.81
N VAL A 844 14.17 14.57 3.60
CA VAL A 844 13.13 14.51 2.57
C VAL A 844 12.10 15.62 2.78
N LEU A 845 11.81 16.00 4.03
CA LEU A 845 10.82 17.02 4.38
C LEU A 845 11.14 18.41 3.81
N THR A 846 12.43 18.76 3.68
CA THR A 846 12.90 20.07 3.19
C THR A 846 13.40 20.05 1.75
N CYS A 847 13.14 18.94 1.03
CA CYS A 847 13.58 18.77 -0.35
C CYS A 847 12.77 19.67 -1.32
N LYS A 848 13.48 20.48 -2.11
CA LYS A 848 12.89 21.38 -3.12
C LYS A 848 12.64 20.74 -4.49
N SER A 849 12.84 19.43 -4.62
CA SER A 849 12.59 18.73 -5.89
C SER A 849 11.08 18.68 -6.17
N ARG A 850 10.67 19.16 -7.36
CA ARG A 850 9.25 19.31 -7.78
C ARG A 850 8.54 17.96 -7.89
N HIS A 851 9.21 16.96 -8.46
CA HIS A 851 8.65 15.63 -8.69
C HIS A 851 9.54 14.58 -8.06
N GLY A 852 9.23 14.19 -6.82
CA GLY A 852 10.00 13.19 -6.08
C GLY A 852 11.04 13.83 -5.15
N VAL A 853 12.19 13.18 -4.98
CA VAL A 853 13.26 13.61 -4.05
C VAL A 853 14.60 13.66 -4.77
N CYS A 854 15.56 14.40 -4.20
CA CYS A 854 16.95 14.32 -4.64
C CYS A 854 17.75 13.29 -3.82
N LYS A 855 18.88 12.83 -4.38
CA LYS A 855 19.80 11.86 -3.78
C LYS A 855 20.27 12.32 -2.39
N ARG A 856 20.74 13.56 -2.26
CA ARG A 856 21.30 14.09 -1.00
C ARG A 856 20.28 14.28 0.13
N CYS A 857 19.03 14.65 -0.19
CA CYS A 857 17.98 14.76 0.84
C CYS A 857 17.48 13.39 1.35
N TYR A 858 17.58 12.34 0.55
CA TYR A 858 17.19 10.98 0.93
C TYR A 858 18.33 10.22 1.63
N GLY A 859 19.55 10.35 1.11
CA GLY A 859 20.76 9.72 1.63
C GLY A 859 20.93 8.26 1.18
N ARG A 860 21.35 7.41 2.12
CA ARG A 860 21.67 6.00 1.88
C ARG A 860 20.45 5.15 1.53
N ASN A 861 20.60 4.27 0.54
CA ASN A 861 19.69 3.17 0.26
C ASN A 861 19.96 2.02 1.25
N LEU A 862 19.00 1.78 2.14
CA LEU A 862 19.11 0.78 3.21
C LEU A 862 19.17 -0.66 2.67
N ALA A 863 18.67 -0.92 1.46
CA ALA A 863 18.70 -2.26 0.87
C ALA A 863 20.09 -2.66 0.34
N THR A 864 20.95 -1.69 0.02
CA THR A 864 22.26 -1.92 -0.62
C THR A 864 23.43 -1.39 0.20
N GLY A 865 23.18 -0.55 1.20
CA GLY A 865 24.22 0.10 2.00
C GLY A 865 25.03 1.15 1.23
N ARG A 866 24.53 1.62 0.08
CA ARG A 866 25.16 2.67 -0.74
C ARG A 866 24.24 3.89 -0.88
N PRO A 867 24.74 5.07 -1.26
CA PRO A 867 23.88 6.20 -1.61
C PRO A 867 22.80 5.81 -2.63
N VAL A 868 21.61 6.41 -2.52
CA VAL A 868 20.51 6.06 -3.43
C VAL A 868 20.83 6.44 -4.88
N GLU A 869 20.43 5.59 -5.82
CA GLU A 869 20.63 5.84 -7.25
C GLU A 869 19.43 6.55 -7.88
N MET A 870 19.69 7.18 -9.02
CA MET A 870 18.67 7.86 -9.80
C MET A 870 17.62 6.87 -10.30
N GLY A 871 16.34 7.21 -10.14
CA GLY A 871 15.24 6.34 -10.54
C GLY A 871 14.76 5.37 -9.47
N GLU A 872 15.37 5.33 -8.29
CA GLU A 872 14.88 4.47 -7.20
C GLU A 872 13.49 4.92 -6.76
N ALA A 873 12.54 3.98 -6.69
CA ALA A 873 11.15 4.24 -6.29
C ALA A 873 11.00 4.26 -4.76
N VAL A 874 11.63 5.24 -4.12
CA VAL A 874 11.72 5.34 -2.65
C VAL A 874 10.37 5.45 -1.95
N GLY A 875 9.35 6.01 -2.61
CA GLY A 875 7.99 6.05 -2.06
C GLY A 875 7.38 4.66 -1.87
N ILE A 876 7.55 3.76 -2.85
CA ILE A 876 7.08 2.38 -2.76
C ILE A 876 7.81 1.62 -1.65
N ILE A 877 9.13 1.82 -1.54
CA ILE A 877 9.96 1.20 -0.50
C ILE A 877 9.50 1.68 0.89
N ALA A 878 9.27 2.98 1.05
CA ALA A 878 8.79 3.55 2.31
C ALA A 878 7.41 3.01 2.69
N ALA A 879 6.47 2.98 1.74
CA ALA A 879 5.13 2.47 1.97
C ALA A 879 5.11 0.99 2.40
N GLN A 880 5.93 0.15 1.77
CA GLN A 880 6.08 -1.27 2.14
C GLN A 880 6.77 -1.42 3.50
N SER A 881 7.80 -0.62 3.78
CA SER A 881 8.56 -0.68 5.03
C SER A 881 7.74 -0.26 6.26
N ILE A 882 6.76 0.63 6.07
CA ILE A 882 5.77 0.99 7.11
C ILE A 882 4.66 -0.06 7.19
N GLY A 883 4.20 -0.53 6.03
CA GLY A 883 3.04 -1.42 5.91
C GLY A 883 3.28 -2.87 6.36
N GLU A 884 4.41 -3.48 5.99
CA GLU A 884 4.73 -4.88 6.32
C GLU A 884 4.75 -5.14 7.83
N PRO A 885 5.46 -4.33 8.64
CA PRO A 885 5.44 -4.53 10.07
C PRO A 885 4.08 -4.23 10.68
N GLY A 886 3.18 -3.51 10.01
CA GLY A 886 1.79 -3.33 10.43
C GLY A 886 1.05 -4.66 10.65
N THR A 887 1.39 -5.70 9.88
CA THR A 887 0.84 -7.05 10.11
C THR A 887 1.36 -7.60 11.44
N GLN A 888 2.65 -7.37 11.73
CA GLN A 888 3.29 -7.80 12.98
C GLN A 888 2.80 -7.01 14.20
N LEU A 889 2.62 -5.69 14.09
CA LEU A 889 2.06 -4.84 15.15
C LEU A 889 0.70 -5.36 15.59
N THR A 890 -0.11 -5.72 14.60
CA THR A 890 -1.42 -6.30 14.81
C THR A 890 -1.34 -7.64 15.52
N MET A 891 -0.36 -8.48 15.14
CA MET A 891 -0.01 -9.78 15.74
C MET A 891 0.79 -9.74 17.06
N ARG A 892 1.25 -8.57 17.53
CA ARG A 892 2.02 -8.42 18.78
C ARG A 892 1.28 -7.69 19.90
N THR A 893 0.22 -6.94 19.58
CA THR A 893 -0.72 -6.39 20.60
C THR A 893 -1.28 -7.43 21.58
N PHE A 894 -1.06 -8.72 21.30
CA PHE A 894 -1.50 -9.86 22.10
C PHE A 894 -0.61 -10.22 23.29
N HIS A 895 0.69 -9.90 23.27
CA HIS A 895 1.60 -10.29 24.34
C HIS A 895 1.66 -9.27 25.49
N THR A 896 1.45 -8.00 25.16
CA THR A 896 1.30 -6.89 26.13
C THR A 896 -0.15 -6.68 26.58
N GLY A 897 -1.14 -7.20 25.85
CA GLY A 897 -2.57 -7.10 26.17
C GLY A 897 -3.05 -7.87 27.42
N GLY A 898 -2.13 -8.24 28.32
CA GLY A 898 -2.41 -8.82 29.63
C GLY A 898 -2.41 -7.81 30.79
N VAL A 899 -2.11 -6.53 30.52
CA VAL A 899 -2.14 -5.47 31.53
C VAL A 899 -3.27 -4.50 31.17
N ALA A 900 -4.28 -4.41 32.01
CA ALA A 900 -5.26 -3.33 31.95
C ALA A 900 -4.53 -2.00 32.14
N GLY A 901 -4.26 -1.27 31.04
CA GLY A 901 -3.50 -0.01 31.07
C GLY A 901 -3.82 0.92 29.91
N ASP A 902 -4.09 2.18 30.28
CA ASP A 902 -4.35 3.45 29.60
C ASP A 902 -5.22 3.50 28.32
N ASP A 903 -6.18 4.44 28.33
CA ASP A 903 -7.18 4.77 27.29
C ASP A 903 -6.55 5.30 25.97
N ILE A 904 -5.23 5.16 25.81
CA ILE A 904 -4.46 5.56 24.64
C ILE A 904 -4.48 4.39 23.65
N THR A 905 -5.06 4.59 22.47
CA THR A 905 -5.02 3.60 21.39
C THR A 905 -3.57 3.20 21.09
N GLN A 906 -3.23 1.91 21.24
CA GLN A 906 -1.91 1.37 20.91
C GLN A 906 -1.92 0.57 19.60
N GLY A 907 -0.74 0.43 18.98
CA GLY A 907 -0.52 -0.43 17.81
C GLY A 907 -1.04 0.16 16.49
N LEU A 908 -1.52 -0.71 15.59
CA LEU A 908 -1.91 -0.33 14.23
C LEU A 908 -3.01 0.77 14.16
N PRO A 909 -4.10 0.73 14.95
CA PRO A 909 -5.14 1.76 14.89
C PRO A 909 -4.62 3.18 15.13
N ARG A 910 -3.61 3.34 15.99
CA ARG A 910 -2.97 4.62 16.26
C ARG A 910 -2.15 5.11 15.06
N VAL A 911 -1.40 4.21 14.43
CA VAL A 911 -0.67 4.51 13.20
C VAL A 911 -1.64 4.94 12.08
N GLU A 912 -2.78 4.26 11.95
CA GLU A 912 -3.82 4.64 10.98
C GLU A 912 -4.44 6.01 11.30
N GLU A 913 -4.68 6.30 12.57
CA GLU A 913 -5.22 7.58 13.02
C GLU A 913 -4.28 8.75 12.66
N LEU A 914 -2.97 8.57 12.90
CA LEU A 914 -1.93 9.54 12.60
C LEU A 914 -1.81 9.79 11.09
N PHE A 915 -1.70 8.75 10.26
CA PHE A 915 -1.58 8.90 8.81
C PHE A 915 -2.88 9.39 8.13
N GLU A 916 -4.06 9.12 8.71
CA GLU A 916 -5.30 9.71 8.23
C GLU A 916 -5.54 11.14 8.76
N ALA A 917 -4.61 11.68 9.57
CA ALA A 917 -4.71 12.98 10.22
C ALA A 917 -6.07 13.17 10.90
N ARG A 918 -6.55 12.13 11.58
CA ARG A 918 -7.84 12.15 12.30
C ARG A 918 -7.67 12.88 13.62
N LYS A 919 -8.78 13.40 14.14
CA LYS A 919 -8.81 13.92 15.51
C LYS A 919 -8.73 12.74 16.48
N PRO A 920 -7.76 12.74 17.41
CA PRO A 920 -7.60 11.63 18.34
C PRO A 920 -8.74 11.55 19.35
N LYS A 921 -8.97 10.35 19.87
CA LYS A 921 -9.79 10.15 21.09
C LYS A 921 -8.95 10.56 22.30
N GLY A 922 -9.54 11.27 23.27
CA GLY A 922 -8.78 11.82 24.40
C GLY A 922 -7.76 12.88 23.96
N GLN A 923 -8.22 13.87 23.19
CA GLN A 923 -7.36 14.94 22.67
C GLN A 923 -6.74 15.75 23.82
N ALA A 924 -5.41 15.87 23.80
CA ALA A 924 -4.70 16.80 24.67
C ALA A 924 -4.95 18.25 24.22
N ILE A 925 -5.14 19.13 25.19
CA ILE A 925 -5.20 20.58 24.97
C ILE A 925 -3.76 21.10 24.95
N ILE A 926 -3.41 21.83 23.89
CA ILE A 926 -2.11 22.47 23.74
C ILE A 926 -2.23 23.98 23.96
N SER A 927 -1.15 24.60 24.41
CA SER A 927 -1.05 26.06 24.44
C SER A 927 -1.01 26.63 23.01
N GLU A 928 -1.63 27.78 22.78
CA GLU A 928 -1.50 28.56 21.53
C GLU A 928 -0.46 29.68 21.66
N VAL A 929 -0.09 30.05 22.89
CA VAL A 929 0.79 31.18 23.20
C VAL A 929 1.88 30.79 24.21
N ASP A 930 3.00 31.51 24.18
CA ASP A 930 4.04 31.38 25.20
C ASP A 930 3.63 32.14 26.46
N GLY A 931 3.85 31.58 27.65
CA GLY A 931 3.53 32.31 28.88
C GLY A 931 3.62 31.48 30.15
N THR A 932 3.19 32.09 31.26
CA THR A 932 3.17 31.44 32.57
C THR A 932 1.79 30.90 32.87
N VAL A 933 1.73 29.63 33.26
CA VAL A 933 0.49 28.91 33.57
C VAL A 933 -0.08 29.34 34.92
N THR A 934 -1.35 29.73 34.94
CA THR A 934 -2.17 29.95 36.13
C THR A 934 -3.36 28.99 36.11
N VAL A 935 -3.48 28.11 37.10
CA VAL A 935 -4.58 27.14 37.16
C VAL A 935 -5.70 27.68 38.05
N ARG A 936 -6.90 27.88 37.49
CA ARG A 936 -8.09 28.34 38.21
C ARG A 936 -9.18 27.27 38.21
N GLU A 937 -9.98 27.24 39.27
CA GLU A 937 -11.14 26.34 39.36
C GLU A 937 -12.41 27.19 39.48
N VAL A 938 -13.17 27.27 38.39
CA VAL A 938 -14.35 28.13 38.28
C VAL A 938 -15.59 27.26 38.08
N LYS A 939 -16.56 27.35 39.01
CA LYS A 939 -17.83 26.61 38.96
C LYS A 939 -17.68 25.09 38.76
N GLY A 940 -16.66 24.47 39.38
CA GLY A 940 -16.41 23.03 39.31
C GLY A 940 -15.76 22.56 38.00
N ARG A 941 -15.24 23.47 37.18
CA ARG A 941 -14.40 23.18 36.01
C ARG A 941 -13.01 23.76 36.22
N ARG A 942 -11.98 23.00 35.87
CA ARG A 942 -10.60 23.49 35.87
C ARG A 942 -10.35 24.27 34.60
N GLU A 943 -9.77 25.44 34.73
CA GLU A 943 -9.34 26.30 33.64
C GLU A 943 -7.85 26.56 33.81
N VAL A 944 -7.12 26.50 32.69
CA VAL A 944 -5.72 26.85 32.61
C VAL A 944 -5.64 28.18 31.90
N GLU A 945 -5.20 29.22 32.59
CA GLU A 945 -4.95 30.54 32.04
C GLU A 945 -3.46 30.68 31.75
N ILE A 946 -3.10 31.18 30.57
CA ILE A 946 -1.70 31.45 30.21
C ILE A 946 -1.55 32.95 30.09
N VAL A 947 -0.65 33.50 30.92
CA VAL A 947 -0.31 34.92 30.93
C VAL A 947 0.95 35.13 30.12
N THR A 948 0.83 35.84 29.00
CA THR A 948 1.94 36.18 28.11
C THR A 948 2.83 37.27 28.71
N GLU A 949 4.05 37.46 28.19
CA GLU A 949 4.92 38.57 28.60
C GLU A 949 4.33 39.96 28.28
N SER A 950 3.36 40.02 27.35
CA SER A 950 2.59 41.21 26.98
C SER A 950 1.32 41.43 27.81
N ASP A 951 1.12 40.67 28.90
CA ASP A 951 -0.07 40.74 29.79
C ASP A 951 -1.40 40.38 29.09
N GLU A 952 -1.34 39.64 27.97
CA GLU A 952 -2.52 39.01 27.38
C GLU A 952 -2.83 37.68 28.08
N HIS A 953 -4.11 37.46 28.39
CA HIS A 953 -4.62 36.29 29.10
C HIS A 953 -5.38 35.37 28.14
N VAL A 954 -4.88 34.15 27.94
CA VAL A 954 -5.56 33.12 27.13
C VAL A 954 -6.05 31.98 28.03
N ASN A 955 -7.36 31.73 28.01
CA ASN A 955 -8.03 30.75 28.89
C ASN A 955 -8.37 29.45 28.16
N TYR A 956 -7.97 28.32 28.73
CA TYR A 956 -8.25 26.96 28.25
C TYR A 956 -9.13 26.22 29.24
N THR A 957 -10.33 25.81 28.82
CA THR A 957 -11.22 24.99 29.65
C THR A 957 -10.82 23.52 29.63
N ILE A 958 -10.53 22.93 30.79
CA ILE A 958 -10.10 21.54 30.92
C ILE A 958 -11.30 20.64 31.27
N PRO A 959 -11.56 19.58 30.49
CA PRO A 959 -12.59 18.59 30.82
C PRO A 959 -12.31 17.89 32.16
N TYR A 960 -13.36 17.56 32.92
CA TYR A 960 -13.25 16.97 34.27
C TYR A 960 -12.49 15.63 34.33
N GLY A 961 -12.40 14.89 33.22
CA GLY A 961 -11.66 13.62 33.12
C GLY A 961 -10.20 13.76 32.67
N SER A 962 -9.74 14.95 32.28
CA SER A 962 -8.38 15.16 31.77
C SER A 962 -7.40 15.44 32.89
N ARG A 963 -6.30 14.67 32.94
CA ARG A 963 -5.20 14.91 33.88
C ARG A 963 -4.34 16.07 33.38
N LEU A 964 -3.95 16.97 34.27
CA LEU A 964 -3.06 18.09 33.96
C LEU A 964 -1.61 17.62 33.91
N LYS A 965 -0.89 18.03 32.87
CA LYS A 965 0.55 17.79 32.71
C LYS A 965 1.38 18.93 33.29
N VAL A 966 0.84 20.15 33.27
CA VAL A 966 1.47 21.38 33.75
C VAL A 966 1.09 21.71 35.20
N ARG A 967 1.95 22.45 35.90
CA ARG A 967 1.71 22.96 37.26
C ARG A 967 1.58 24.48 37.22
N ASP A 968 0.92 25.02 38.24
CA ASP A 968 0.82 26.46 38.46
C ASP A 968 2.20 27.12 38.56
N GLY A 969 2.41 28.24 37.87
CA GLY A 969 3.68 28.97 37.82
C GLY A 969 4.74 28.45 36.85
N VAL A 970 4.45 27.40 36.06
CA VAL A 970 5.38 26.88 35.03
C VAL A 970 5.26 27.72 33.75
N ARG A 971 6.40 28.07 33.17
CA ARG A 971 6.46 28.69 31.83
C ARG A 971 6.31 27.59 30.77
N VAL A 972 5.40 27.80 29.82
CA VAL A 972 5.13 26.89 28.70
C VAL A 972 5.35 27.60 27.37
N GLU A 973 5.77 26.85 26.36
CA GLU A 973 5.87 27.33 24.99
C GLU A 973 4.58 27.04 24.20
N ALA A 974 4.36 27.81 23.15
CA ALA A 974 3.26 27.66 22.23
C ALA A 974 3.32 26.27 21.58
N GLY A 975 2.29 25.47 21.81
CA GLY A 975 2.12 24.11 21.33
C GLY A 975 2.50 23.03 22.35
N ASP A 976 2.89 23.40 23.57
CA ASP A 976 3.10 22.45 24.65
C ASP A 976 1.78 21.89 25.21
N GLU A 977 1.80 20.63 25.62
CA GLU A 977 0.63 19.91 26.16
C GLU A 977 0.29 20.38 27.58
N LEU A 978 -0.91 20.92 27.77
CA LEU A 978 -1.44 21.31 29.08
C LEU A 978 -2.06 20.11 29.83
N THR A 979 -2.62 19.16 29.08
CA THR A 979 -3.25 17.95 29.60
C THR A 979 -2.64 16.69 29.02
N GLU A 980 -2.72 15.59 29.75
CA GLU A 980 -2.41 14.25 29.25
C GLU A 980 -3.37 13.86 28.12
N GLY A 981 -2.84 13.23 27.07
CA GLY A 981 -3.63 12.78 25.93
C GLY A 981 -2.86 12.85 24.62
N SER A 982 -3.55 12.60 23.52
CA SER A 982 -2.96 12.67 22.18
C SER A 982 -3.12 14.06 21.56
N VAL A 983 -2.06 14.63 21.02
CA VAL A 983 -2.15 15.95 20.36
C VAL A 983 -2.80 15.83 18.98
N ASN A 984 -3.69 16.78 18.66
CA ASN A 984 -4.29 16.90 17.34
C ASN A 984 -3.29 17.57 16.35
N PRO A 985 -2.87 16.87 15.28
CA PRO A 985 -1.94 17.43 14.30
C PRO A 985 -2.42 18.72 13.62
N HIS A 986 -3.74 18.93 13.50
CA HIS A 986 -4.29 20.16 12.89
C HIS A 986 -4.14 21.38 13.78
N ASP A 987 -4.16 21.21 15.10
CA ASP A 987 -3.98 22.32 16.03
C ASP A 987 -2.48 22.64 16.13
N MET A 988 -1.63 21.61 16.16
CA MET A 988 -0.18 21.76 16.05
C MET A 988 0.24 22.52 14.77
N LEU A 989 -0.45 22.31 13.64
CA LEU A 989 -0.16 23.02 12.38
C LEU A 989 -0.36 24.53 12.48
N LYS A 990 -1.36 24.94 13.25
CA LYS A 990 -1.68 26.36 13.43
C LYS A 990 -0.67 27.04 14.35
N VAL A 991 -0.21 26.31 15.37
CA VAL A 991 0.66 26.86 16.42
C VAL A 991 2.14 26.78 16.03
N LYS A 992 2.69 25.58 15.84
CA LYS A 992 4.13 25.37 15.54
C LYS A 992 4.45 25.36 14.03
N GLY A 993 3.46 25.58 13.17
CA GLY A 993 3.63 25.59 11.72
C GLY A 993 3.92 24.22 11.10
N ILE A 994 4.31 24.21 9.82
CA ILE A 994 4.50 22.97 9.02
C ILE A 994 5.57 22.08 9.66
N ARG A 995 6.73 22.65 10.01
CA ARG A 995 7.87 21.88 10.53
C ARG A 995 7.56 21.22 11.87
N GLY A 996 6.89 21.94 12.78
CA GLY A 996 6.49 21.38 14.07
C GLY A 996 5.60 20.15 13.93
N VAL A 997 4.62 20.19 13.01
CA VAL A 997 3.75 19.03 12.73
C VAL A 997 4.51 17.88 12.10
N GLN A 998 5.43 18.15 11.17
CA GLN A 998 6.19 17.09 10.52
C GLN A 998 7.05 16.32 11.52
N VAL A 999 7.79 17.05 12.37
CA VAL A 999 8.63 16.44 13.42
C VAL A 999 7.77 15.66 14.42
N TYR A 1000 6.64 16.23 14.85
CA TYR A 1000 5.69 15.54 15.74
C TYR A 1000 5.17 14.24 15.12
N LEU A 1001 4.72 14.25 13.87
CA LEU A 1001 4.20 13.05 13.20
C LEU A 1001 5.29 11.97 13.03
N VAL A 1002 6.51 12.35 12.68
CA VAL A 1002 7.63 11.40 12.57
C VAL A 1002 7.93 10.78 13.94
N GLY A 1003 8.06 11.60 14.98
CA GLY A 1003 8.35 11.13 16.34
C GLY A 1003 7.26 10.21 16.91
N GLU A 1004 5.99 10.59 16.78
CA GLU A 1004 4.86 9.79 17.29
C GLU A 1004 4.72 8.45 16.57
N VAL A 1005 4.87 8.43 15.24
CA VAL A 1005 4.82 7.16 14.49
C VAL A 1005 6.00 6.28 14.88
N GLN A 1006 7.21 6.83 14.96
CA GLN A 1006 8.42 6.10 15.35
C GLN A 1006 8.29 5.48 16.75
N ARG A 1007 7.77 6.26 17.71
CA ARG A 1007 7.46 5.80 19.08
C ARG A 1007 6.53 4.60 19.08
N VAL A 1008 5.43 4.62 18.32
CA VAL A 1008 4.48 3.50 18.27
C VAL A 1008 5.12 2.22 17.70
N TYR A 1009 5.98 2.32 16.68
CA TYR A 1009 6.69 1.16 16.13
C TYR A 1009 7.72 0.60 17.12
N ARG A 1010 8.55 1.46 17.72
CA ARG A 1010 9.60 1.05 18.67
C ARG A 1010 9.05 0.46 19.96
N LEU A 1011 7.96 1.01 20.51
CA LEU A 1011 7.25 0.44 21.67
C LEU A 1011 6.76 -1.00 21.44
N GLN A 1012 6.59 -1.41 20.18
CA GLN A 1012 6.18 -2.76 19.78
C GLN A 1012 7.38 -3.64 19.33
N GLY A 1013 8.60 -3.15 19.54
CA GLY A 1013 9.84 -3.83 19.19
C GLY A 1013 10.03 -3.98 17.68
N VAL A 1014 9.57 -3.01 16.90
CA VAL A 1014 9.77 -2.94 15.45
C VAL A 1014 10.65 -1.74 15.14
N ASP A 1015 11.81 -2.02 14.54
CA ASP A 1015 12.73 -0.99 14.08
C ASP A 1015 12.39 -0.59 12.64
N ILE A 1016 12.26 0.72 12.41
CA ILE A 1016 12.04 1.34 11.11
C ILE A 1016 12.85 2.64 11.05
N ASN A 1017 13.41 2.94 9.87
CA ASN A 1017 14.13 4.19 9.66
C ASN A 1017 13.16 5.37 9.45
N ASP A 1018 13.47 6.50 10.07
CA ASP A 1018 12.66 7.73 10.03
C ASP A 1018 12.45 8.28 8.61
N LYS A 1019 13.38 8.05 7.68
CA LYS A 1019 13.25 8.50 6.27
C LYS A 1019 12.00 7.99 5.59
N HIS A 1020 11.55 6.77 5.93
CA HIS A 1020 10.34 6.20 5.34
C HIS A 1020 9.09 6.95 5.79
N ILE A 1021 9.05 7.35 7.07
CA ILE A 1021 7.96 8.14 7.65
C ILE A 1021 7.99 9.57 7.09
N GLU A 1022 9.18 10.18 6.96
CA GLU A 1022 9.37 11.50 6.35
C GLU A 1022 8.79 11.56 4.93
N VAL A 1023 9.01 10.52 4.11
CA VAL A 1023 8.46 10.45 2.74
C VAL A 1023 6.93 10.51 2.76
N MET A 1024 6.27 9.80 3.68
CA MET A 1024 4.81 9.82 3.81
C MET A 1024 4.31 11.18 4.31
N VAL A 1025 4.92 11.70 5.38
CA VAL A 1025 4.55 12.97 6.00
C VAL A 1025 4.72 14.13 5.03
N ARG A 1026 5.74 14.10 4.16
CA ARG A 1026 5.90 15.07 3.08
C ARG A 1026 4.69 15.09 2.14
N GLN A 1027 4.16 13.92 1.76
CA GLN A 1027 2.98 13.86 0.87
C GLN A 1027 1.70 14.34 1.57
N MET A 1028 1.60 14.21 2.90
CA MET A 1028 0.46 14.71 3.67
C MET A 1028 0.35 16.25 3.72
N LEU A 1029 1.47 16.96 3.53
CA LEU A 1029 1.58 18.42 3.62
C LEU A 1029 1.94 19.11 2.30
N ARG A 1030 1.79 18.41 1.17
CA ARG A 1030 2.17 18.89 -0.17
C ARG A 1030 1.22 19.94 -0.78
N LYS A 1031 0.02 20.10 -0.22
CA LYS A 1031 -1.01 21.01 -0.75
C LYS A 1031 -1.24 22.21 0.17
N VAL A 1032 -1.45 23.37 -0.44
CA VAL A 1032 -1.89 24.61 0.21
C VAL A 1032 -3.31 24.94 -0.22
N LYS A 1033 -4.06 25.62 0.65
CA LYS A 1033 -5.39 26.14 0.35
C LYS A 1033 -5.31 27.64 0.18
N ILE A 1034 -5.68 28.11 -1.00
CA ILE A 1034 -5.73 29.54 -1.31
C ILE A 1034 -6.81 30.21 -0.44
N GLU A 1035 -6.47 31.30 0.22
CA GLU A 1035 -7.43 32.13 0.96
C GLU A 1035 -7.84 33.33 0.10
N GLU A 1036 -6.83 34.02 -0.43
CA GLU A 1036 -6.97 35.17 -1.30
C GLU A 1036 -6.15 34.95 -2.57
N ALA A 1037 -6.75 35.23 -3.72
CA ALA A 1037 -6.11 35.00 -5.02
C ALA A 1037 -5.16 36.13 -5.43
N GLY A 1038 -5.28 37.33 -4.84
CA GLY A 1038 -4.63 38.52 -5.37
C GLY A 1038 -4.95 38.72 -6.86
N ASP A 1039 -3.92 39.07 -7.64
CA ASP A 1039 -3.97 39.20 -9.10
C ASP A 1039 -3.57 37.91 -9.84
N THR A 1040 -3.39 36.80 -9.12
CA THR A 1040 -3.07 35.51 -9.75
C THR A 1040 -4.30 34.88 -10.42
N ASN A 1041 -4.05 33.85 -11.23
CA ASN A 1041 -5.10 33.00 -11.80
C ASN A 1041 -5.59 31.91 -10.82
N LEU A 1042 -5.21 31.99 -9.54
CA LEU A 1042 -5.58 30.97 -8.56
C LEU A 1042 -6.99 31.20 -8.01
N LEU A 1043 -7.69 30.12 -7.69
CA LEU A 1043 -9.04 30.20 -7.14
C LEU A 1043 -9.03 30.22 -5.60
N PRO A 1044 -9.72 31.19 -4.96
CA PRO A 1044 -9.93 31.16 -3.52
C PRO A 1044 -10.59 29.86 -3.07
N GLY A 1045 -9.99 29.19 -2.10
CA GLY A 1045 -10.45 27.92 -1.53
C GLY A 1045 -10.00 26.66 -2.28
N ALA A 1046 -9.33 26.77 -3.43
CA ALA A 1046 -8.76 25.64 -4.15
C ALA A 1046 -7.56 25.04 -3.40
N LEU A 1047 -7.37 23.73 -3.55
CA LEU A 1047 -6.19 23.01 -3.06
C LEU A 1047 -5.20 22.87 -4.20
N ILE A 1048 -4.03 23.49 -4.05
CA ILE A 1048 -2.99 23.58 -5.08
C ILE A 1048 -1.68 23.04 -4.51
N ASP A 1049 -0.82 22.50 -5.37
CA ASP A 1049 0.52 22.09 -4.97
C ASP A 1049 1.36 23.30 -4.53
N VAL A 1050 2.18 23.14 -3.48
CA VAL A 1050 3.05 24.22 -2.97
C VAL A 1050 3.92 24.80 -4.09
N PHE A 1051 4.48 23.96 -4.97
CA PHE A 1051 5.36 24.42 -6.03
C PHE A 1051 4.62 25.23 -7.11
N GLU A 1052 3.38 24.85 -7.43
CA GLU A 1052 2.55 25.59 -8.39
C GLU A 1052 2.12 26.94 -7.81
N PHE A 1053 1.80 26.99 -6.51
CA PHE A 1053 1.48 28.22 -5.81
C PHE A 1053 2.67 29.20 -5.79
N GLU A 1054 3.87 28.72 -5.47
CA GLU A 1054 5.09 29.54 -5.48
C GLU A 1054 5.42 30.08 -6.88
N GLU A 1055 5.23 29.26 -7.92
CA GLU A 1055 5.47 29.64 -9.32
C GLU A 1055 4.51 30.75 -9.79
N GLU A 1056 3.21 30.61 -9.52
CA GLU A 1056 2.21 31.61 -9.89
C GLU A 1056 2.38 32.93 -9.13
N ASN A 1057 2.75 32.86 -7.85
CA ASN A 1057 3.09 34.05 -7.08
C ASN A 1057 4.35 34.75 -7.62
N ALA A 1058 5.38 34.00 -7.98
CA ALA A 1058 6.58 34.57 -8.59
C ALA A 1058 6.25 35.30 -9.90
N LYS A 1059 5.33 34.75 -10.72
CA LYS A 1059 4.85 35.41 -11.95
C LYS A 1059 4.06 36.68 -11.66
N ALA A 1060 3.15 36.67 -10.67
CA ALA A 1060 2.38 37.86 -10.28
C ALA A 1060 3.29 38.99 -9.77
N ILE A 1061 4.26 38.66 -8.92
CA ILE A 1061 5.26 39.61 -8.41
C ILE A 1061 6.11 40.18 -9.55
N ALA A 1062 6.56 39.33 -10.48
CA ALA A 1062 7.32 39.77 -11.65
C ALA A 1062 6.50 40.71 -12.57
N SER A 1063 5.18 40.58 -12.54
CA SER A 1063 4.24 41.43 -13.29
C SER A 1063 3.82 42.69 -12.52
N GLY A 1064 4.31 42.89 -11.29
CA GLY A 1064 3.98 44.02 -10.41
C GLY A 1064 2.60 43.95 -9.74
N GLY A 1065 1.93 42.78 -9.77
CA GLY A 1065 0.62 42.57 -9.14
C GLY A 1065 0.69 42.01 -7.71
N GLU A 1066 -0.46 41.92 -7.06
CA GLU A 1066 -0.56 41.35 -5.70
C GLU A 1066 -0.49 39.81 -5.73
N PRO A 1067 0.42 39.17 -4.95
CA PRO A 1067 0.52 37.72 -4.88
C PRO A 1067 -0.67 37.09 -4.13
N ALA A 1068 -0.96 35.82 -4.41
CA ALA A 1068 -1.96 35.06 -3.68
C ALA A 1068 -1.49 34.70 -2.26
N VAL A 1069 -2.43 34.69 -1.31
CA VAL A 1069 -2.21 34.24 0.07
C VAL A 1069 -2.85 32.86 0.25
N ALA A 1070 -2.07 31.92 0.77
CA ALA A 1070 -2.53 30.55 1.01
C ALA A 1070 -2.08 30.05 2.38
N ARG A 1071 -2.85 29.11 2.93
CA ARG A 1071 -2.49 28.40 4.16
C ARG A 1071 -2.12 26.94 3.89
N PRO A 1072 -1.13 26.38 4.60
CA PRO A 1072 -0.82 24.96 4.52
C PRO A 1072 -1.99 24.13 5.04
N VAL A 1073 -2.21 22.96 4.43
CA VAL A 1073 -3.25 22.02 4.85
C VAL A 1073 -2.67 20.64 5.04
N LEU A 1074 -2.89 20.07 6.23
CA LEU A 1074 -2.61 18.67 6.50
C LEU A 1074 -3.74 17.80 5.95
N LEU A 1075 -3.42 16.90 5.02
CA LEU A 1075 -4.35 15.93 4.46
C LEU A 1075 -3.98 14.52 4.92
N GLY A 1076 -4.97 13.75 5.37
CA GLY A 1076 -4.80 12.31 5.58
C GLY A 1076 -4.47 11.61 4.26
N ILE A 1077 -3.74 10.50 4.32
CA ILE A 1077 -3.23 9.76 3.14
C ILE A 1077 -4.32 9.40 2.12
N THR A 1078 -5.55 9.07 2.55
CA THR A 1078 -6.66 8.77 1.65
C THR A 1078 -7.11 10.01 0.86
N LYS A 1079 -7.18 11.17 1.52
CA LYS A 1079 -7.53 12.44 0.85
C LYS A 1079 -6.41 12.93 -0.05
N ALA A 1080 -5.15 12.80 0.38
CA ALA A 1080 -3.97 13.14 -0.42
C ALA A 1080 -3.92 12.31 -1.72
N SER A 1081 -4.17 11.00 -1.64
CA SER A 1081 -4.21 10.10 -2.80
C SER A 1081 -5.27 10.49 -3.84
N LEU A 1082 -6.43 11.00 -3.38
CA LEU A 1082 -7.52 11.46 -4.24
C LEU A 1082 -7.28 12.86 -4.84
N ALA A 1083 -6.41 13.65 -4.22
CA ALA A 1083 -6.02 15.00 -4.65
C ALA A 1083 -4.77 14.99 -5.55
N THR A 1084 -4.44 13.83 -6.13
CA THR A 1084 -3.36 13.68 -7.11
C THR A 1084 -3.75 14.31 -8.46
N ASP A 1085 -2.75 14.77 -9.21
CA ASP A 1085 -3.00 15.49 -10.46
C ASP A 1085 -3.47 14.53 -11.58
N SER A 1086 -2.97 13.30 -11.59
CA SER A 1086 -3.41 12.21 -12.47
C SER A 1086 -4.80 11.70 -12.12
N PHE A 1087 -5.74 11.87 -13.05
CA PHE A 1087 -7.08 11.30 -12.90
C PHE A 1087 -7.10 9.78 -13.06
N LEU A 1088 -6.17 9.18 -13.82
CA LEU A 1088 -6.09 7.73 -14.00
C LEU A 1088 -5.70 7.03 -12.69
N SER A 1089 -4.69 7.56 -12.00
CA SER A 1089 -4.29 7.03 -10.70
C SER A 1089 -5.39 7.21 -9.67
N ALA A 1090 -5.96 8.40 -9.52
CA ALA A 1090 -7.04 8.67 -8.58
C ALA A 1090 -8.27 7.78 -8.84
N ALA A 1091 -8.65 7.58 -10.12
CA ALA A 1091 -9.81 6.76 -10.49
C ALA A 1091 -9.63 5.27 -10.18
N SER A 1092 -8.39 4.77 -10.21
CA SER A 1092 -8.06 3.38 -9.86
C SER A 1092 -8.11 3.10 -8.34
N PHE A 1093 -7.91 4.16 -7.54
CA PHE A 1093 -7.93 4.08 -6.09
C PHE A 1093 -9.37 4.02 -5.57
N GLN A 1094 -10.10 5.12 -5.47
CA GLN A 1094 -11.47 5.13 -4.92
C GLN A 1094 -12.34 6.15 -5.65
N GLU A 1095 -13.66 5.99 -5.51
CA GLU A 1095 -14.64 6.94 -6.07
C GLU A 1095 -14.45 7.22 -7.58
N THR A 1096 -14.16 6.18 -8.37
CA THR A 1096 -13.86 6.24 -9.81
C THR A 1096 -14.81 7.19 -10.56
N THR A 1097 -16.12 7.10 -10.31
CA THR A 1097 -17.11 7.95 -10.95
C THR A 1097 -16.94 9.44 -10.62
N ARG A 1098 -16.64 9.80 -9.36
CA ARG A 1098 -16.45 11.20 -8.95
C ARG A 1098 -15.19 11.80 -9.59
N VAL A 1099 -14.12 11.02 -9.66
CA VAL A 1099 -12.85 11.45 -10.26
C VAL A 1099 -13.01 11.65 -11.77
N LEU A 1100 -13.62 10.70 -12.47
CA LEU A 1100 -13.80 10.79 -13.93
C LEU A 1100 -14.73 11.93 -14.33
N THR A 1101 -15.78 12.22 -13.56
CA THR A 1101 -16.69 13.34 -13.85
C THR A 1101 -16.02 14.70 -13.66
N ASP A 1102 -15.24 14.87 -12.59
CA ASP A 1102 -14.48 16.10 -12.35
C ASP A 1102 -13.44 16.32 -13.45
N ALA A 1103 -12.70 15.26 -13.81
CA ALA A 1103 -11.69 15.32 -14.86
C ALA A 1103 -12.29 15.62 -16.25
N ALA A 1104 -13.44 15.03 -16.58
CA ALA A 1104 -14.12 15.26 -17.86
C ALA A 1104 -14.61 16.71 -18.01
N ILE A 1105 -15.17 17.31 -16.95
CA ILE A 1105 -15.60 18.72 -16.95
C ILE A 1105 -14.39 19.64 -17.11
N LYS A 1106 -13.32 19.39 -16.35
CA LYS A 1106 -12.07 20.17 -16.41
C LYS A 1106 -11.28 19.97 -17.70
N GLY A 1107 -11.65 19.00 -18.54
CA GLY A 1107 -10.90 18.68 -19.76
C GLY A 1107 -9.47 18.22 -19.47
N LYS A 1108 -9.24 17.59 -18.31
CA LYS A 1108 -7.90 17.35 -17.75
C LYS A 1108 -6.99 16.57 -18.72
N VAL A 1109 -5.72 16.95 -18.72
CA VAL A 1109 -4.63 16.26 -19.43
C VAL A 1109 -3.72 15.60 -18.41
N ASP A 1110 -3.53 14.30 -18.53
CA ASP A 1110 -2.62 13.51 -17.71
C ASP A 1110 -1.27 13.34 -18.44
N PRO A 1111 -0.15 13.80 -17.87
CA PRO A 1111 1.17 13.70 -18.48
C PRO A 1111 1.87 12.34 -18.26
N LEU A 1112 1.22 11.37 -17.60
CA LEU A 1112 1.74 10.00 -17.42
C LEU A 1112 3.12 9.95 -16.73
N LEU A 1113 3.34 10.81 -15.74
CA LEU A 1113 4.62 10.93 -15.02
C LEU A 1113 4.80 9.92 -13.87
N GLY A 1114 3.70 9.30 -13.41
CA GLY A 1114 3.71 8.36 -12.29
C GLY A 1114 3.83 6.89 -12.73
N LEU A 1115 3.92 6.00 -11.74
CA LEU A 1115 4.09 4.56 -11.99
C LEU A 1115 2.77 3.90 -12.46
N LYS A 1116 1.67 4.21 -11.78
CA LYS A 1116 0.40 3.47 -11.94
C LYS A 1116 -0.27 3.74 -13.29
N GLU A 1117 -0.17 4.97 -13.78
CA GLU A 1117 -0.71 5.38 -15.08
C GLU A 1117 -0.03 4.58 -16.20
N ASN A 1118 1.30 4.46 -16.14
CA ASN A 1118 2.08 3.70 -17.12
C ASN A 1118 1.79 2.20 -17.04
N VAL A 1119 1.62 1.62 -15.85
CA VAL A 1119 1.21 0.22 -15.68
C VAL A 1119 -0.19 -0.04 -16.26
N ILE A 1120 -1.14 0.87 -16.04
CA ILE A 1120 -2.52 0.75 -16.58
C ILE A 1120 -2.51 0.76 -18.10
N ILE A 1121 -1.70 1.63 -18.72
CA ILE A 1121 -1.61 1.77 -20.18
C ILE A 1121 -0.76 0.66 -20.81
N GLY A 1122 0.19 0.09 -20.05
CA GLY A 1122 1.15 -0.91 -20.53
C GLY A 1122 2.43 -0.31 -21.08
N LYS A 1123 2.85 0.88 -20.61
CA LYS A 1123 4.16 1.48 -20.90
C LYS A 1123 5.17 1.11 -19.81
N LEU A 1124 6.45 1.26 -20.14
CA LEU A 1124 7.53 1.22 -19.14
C LEU A 1124 7.31 2.31 -18.09
N ILE A 1125 7.50 1.94 -16.82
CA ILE A 1125 7.38 2.89 -15.71
C ILE A 1125 8.55 3.89 -15.72
N PRO A 1126 8.35 5.16 -15.36
CA PRO A 1126 9.41 6.18 -15.34
C PRO A 1126 10.30 6.08 -14.07
N ALA A 1127 10.67 4.86 -13.68
CA ALA A 1127 11.53 4.54 -12.54
C ALA A 1127 12.45 3.36 -12.90
N GLY A 1128 13.55 3.20 -12.17
CA GLY A 1128 14.59 2.21 -12.45
C GLY A 1128 15.09 2.31 -13.90
N THR A 1129 15.22 1.17 -14.57
CA THR A 1129 15.65 1.03 -15.97
C THR A 1129 14.74 1.74 -16.97
N GLY A 1130 13.48 2.00 -16.61
CA GLY A 1130 12.50 2.64 -17.48
C GLY A 1130 12.65 4.17 -17.60
N MET A 1131 13.54 4.81 -16.84
CA MET A 1131 13.81 6.24 -16.99
C MET A 1131 14.40 6.57 -18.38
N SER A 1132 13.99 7.72 -18.93
CA SER A 1132 14.52 8.24 -20.21
C SER A 1132 16.03 8.39 -20.21
N ARG A 1133 16.64 8.72 -19.06
CA ARG A 1133 18.09 8.82 -18.88
C ARG A 1133 18.82 7.55 -19.27
N TYR A 1134 18.33 6.39 -18.85
CA TYR A 1134 18.97 5.10 -19.14
C TYR A 1134 18.61 4.58 -20.53
N ARG A 1135 17.39 4.87 -21.00
CA ARG A 1135 16.93 4.45 -22.33
C ARG A 1135 17.62 5.17 -23.49
N ASN A 1136 18.07 6.41 -23.27
CA ASN A 1136 18.69 7.24 -24.30
C ASN A 1136 20.22 7.14 -24.32
N VAL A 1137 20.82 6.29 -23.48
CA VAL A 1137 22.27 6.04 -23.51
C VAL A 1137 22.61 5.37 -24.84
N LYS A 1138 23.45 6.04 -25.63
CA LYS A 1138 24.07 5.44 -26.82
C LYS A 1138 25.42 4.90 -26.39
N ILE A 1139 25.62 3.59 -26.57
CA ILE A 1139 26.95 2.98 -26.45
C ILE A 1139 27.72 3.42 -27.70
N ILE A 1140 28.80 4.17 -27.51
CA ILE A 1140 29.76 4.45 -28.58
C ILE A 1140 30.69 3.25 -28.58
N ASP A 1141 30.72 2.52 -29.69
CA ASP A 1141 31.58 1.34 -29.82
C ASP A 1141 33.04 1.78 -29.81
N SER A 1142 33.92 0.97 -29.20
CA SER A 1142 35.35 1.32 -29.03
C SER A 1142 36.12 1.44 -30.34
N GLU A 1143 35.53 1.05 -31.48
CA GLU A 1143 36.10 1.28 -32.81
C GLU A 1143 35.82 2.68 -33.38
N GLU A 1144 34.93 3.46 -32.75
CA GLU A 1144 34.59 4.84 -33.16
C GLU A 1144 35.16 5.94 -32.23
N VAL A 1145 36.03 5.59 -31.27
CA VAL A 1145 36.69 6.54 -30.34
C VAL A 1145 38.15 6.77 -30.67
#